data_AF-A0A537NER5-F1
#
_entry.id   AF-A0A537NER5-F1
#
_cell.length_a   1.000
_cell.length_b   1.000
_cell.length_c   1.000
_cell.angle_alpha   90.00
_cell.angle_beta   90.00
_cell.angle_gamma   90.00
#
_symmetry.space_group_name_H-M   'P 1'
#
loop_
_entity.id
_entity.type
_entity.pdbx_description
1 polymer ?
#
loop_
_entity_poly.entity_id
_entity_poly.type
_entity_poly.pdbx_seq_one_letter_code
_entity_poly.pdbx_strand_id
1 'polypeptide(L)'
;MVVVVLQPARELVVRGLVAGREQPLRADIAHQHLVLELGDLTVGSGPLAARLRLEDAAIAVALLVAQHRRQVGRRRLVELDHRRRRDEHRAAGERVCRGVLRWGRVWRRFGGGTGGGGLGSRRGLGGRLGDGLGERRSLRHRRSSNRGQRPRQHDRHELFHGRQPRRRAAILQQTEDAMVSVQQVKAMLKSGEVFGFFDVREEGEFSTQGHPLFATPLPLSRLEPRAFALLPDPKTRIVLMDSGEEGQNGRALRAAAKLGELGYGNVAVMDGGLKAWRDAGYEVFTGVNVPSKAFGEVVEHDNDTPRIDAADVQKLIDSKADMVILDSRPMPEFNNMSIPGGVDCPGAELVYRVKDFAPDPNTLVVVNCAGRTRSIIGAQSLINAGLPNKVMALKNGTMGWHLAGLKVARGETRSFGPQGPEAAKFAQAAAAAITQRMGIKKIDRAGLNALEAQLSHGGGPLHRLDVRDPAEYAQGHLEGFRHAAGGQLVQATDQYVGARNATIVLHDNDGVRATMTAHWLLQMGWKETYVLDHKPSASELTTKAEPRFPKGFKLPTPKTVSPKDIDGALVIDLDTSLRYRDGHVPSAWFAVRANLGRTIPEMLKQQPQAKRIVLVSPDGEIAALAAPEAQQAADGLPVAILAGGMKAWRDAGLPIETGHTRMADPPTDVWYRPYDFKQDVEAAMRQYLDWEVDLVPQVKRDGSATFAVFKR
;
A
#
# COMPACT_ATOMS: atom_id res chain seq x y z
N MET A 1 -48.12 11.09 19.69
CA MET A 1 -47.91 11.65 18.34
C MET A 1 -46.90 12.78 18.43
N VAL A 2 -45.76 12.67 17.74
CA VAL A 2 -44.87 13.81 17.50
C VAL A 2 -45.23 14.34 16.11
N VAL A 3 -45.61 15.61 16.01
CA VAL A 3 -45.91 16.25 14.73
C VAL A 3 -44.71 17.12 14.36
N VAL A 4 -43.94 16.68 13.36
CA VAL A 4 -42.84 17.47 12.80
C VAL A 4 -43.38 18.24 11.61
N VAL A 5 -43.44 19.58 11.72
CA VAL A 5 -43.80 20.47 10.61
C VAL A 5 -42.52 21.11 10.09
N LEU A 6 -42.15 20.80 8.85
CA LEU A 6 -41.05 21.47 8.15
C LEU A 6 -41.59 22.71 7.42
N GLN A 7 -41.02 23.88 7.71
CA GLN A 7 -41.19 25.09 6.90
C GLN A 7 -39.84 25.56 6.35
N PRO A 8 -39.80 26.16 5.15
CA PRO A 8 -38.55 26.59 4.52
C PRO A 8 -38.07 27.93 5.12
N ALA A 9 -37.27 27.85 6.18
CA ALA A 9 -36.50 28.98 6.72
C ALA A 9 -35.14 28.50 7.27
N ARG A 10 -34.16 29.41 7.38
CA ARG A 10 -32.73 29.11 7.57
C ARG A 10 -32.30 28.61 8.97
N GLU A 11 -33.22 28.25 9.86
CA GLU A 11 -32.92 27.77 11.21
C GLU A 11 -33.72 26.51 11.57
N LEU A 12 -33.04 25.49 12.10
CA LEU A 12 -33.64 24.22 12.49
C LEU A 12 -34.23 24.30 13.90
N VAL A 13 -35.54 24.54 14.02
CA VAL A 13 -36.24 24.60 15.33
C VAL A 13 -36.94 23.28 15.63
N VAL A 14 -36.36 22.47 16.51
CA VAL A 14 -36.99 21.24 17.02
C VAL A 14 -37.86 21.57 18.23
N ARG A 15 -39.18 21.35 18.12
CA ARG A 15 -40.15 21.58 19.21
C ARG A 15 -40.55 20.25 19.86
N GLY A 16 -40.06 20.01 21.08
CA GLY A 16 -40.53 18.91 21.93
C GLY A 16 -41.68 19.37 22.85
N LEU A 17 -42.74 18.57 22.97
CA LEU A 17 -43.91 18.91 23.79
C LEU A 17 -44.21 17.75 24.74
N VAL A 18 -43.75 17.87 25.99
CA VAL A 18 -43.97 16.89 27.06
C VAL A 18 -44.39 17.64 28.34
N ALA A 19 -45.51 17.21 28.94
CA ALA A 19 -45.96 17.64 30.27
C ALA A 19 -46.17 19.17 30.51
N GLY A 20 -46.60 19.92 29.50
CA GLY A 20 -47.29 21.21 29.71
C GLY A 20 -46.44 22.38 30.25
N ARG A 21 -45.11 22.32 30.12
CA ARG A 21 -44.22 23.48 30.35
C ARG A 21 -43.29 23.68 29.17
N GLU A 22 -43.25 24.91 28.67
CA GLU A 22 -42.29 25.32 27.64
C GLU A 22 -40.89 25.49 28.27
N GLN A 23 -39.86 25.02 27.58
CA GLN A 23 -38.46 25.36 27.90
C GLN A 23 -37.71 25.73 26.62
N PRO A 24 -37.14 26.96 26.53
CA PRO A 24 -36.28 27.34 25.42
C PRO A 24 -34.88 26.74 25.60
N LEU A 25 -34.41 26.02 24.59
CA LEU A 25 -32.99 25.68 24.42
C LEU A 25 -32.21 26.98 24.14
N ARG A 26 -31.20 27.28 24.97
CA ARG A 26 -30.30 28.41 24.72
C ARG A 26 -29.01 27.92 24.06
N ALA A 27 -28.55 28.67 23.06
CA ALA A 27 -27.37 28.33 22.26
C ALA A 27 -26.02 28.63 22.93
N ASP A 28 -26.00 29.22 24.12
CA ASP A 28 -24.82 29.68 24.86
C ASP A 28 -24.26 28.67 25.88
N ILE A 29 -24.87 27.48 26.01
CA ILE A 29 -24.49 26.45 26.99
C ILE A 29 -24.06 25.17 26.28
N ALA A 30 -22.76 24.87 26.29
CA ALA A 30 -22.14 23.78 25.52
C ALA A 30 -22.65 22.36 25.86
N HIS A 31 -23.26 22.16 27.03
CA HIS A 31 -23.71 20.85 27.50
C HIS A 31 -25.11 20.92 28.14
N GLN A 32 -26.13 20.53 27.38
CA GLN A 32 -27.43 20.12 27.92
C GLN A 32 -27.64 18.64 27.61
N HIS A 33 -27.91 17.84 28.65
CA HIS A 33 -28.22 16.42 28.48
C HIS A 33 -29.74 16.22 28.49
N LEU A 34 -30.30 15.83 27.35
CA LEU A 34 -31.65 15.27 27.27
C LEU A 34 -31.54 13.77 26.99
N VAL A 35 -32.11 12.94 27.86
CA VAL A 35 -32.22 11.50 27.64
C VAL A 35 -33.67 11.19 27.31
N LEU A 36 -33.92 10.68 26.10
CA LEU A 36 -35.22 10.18 25.65
C LEU A 36 -35.06 8.70 25.32
N GLU A 37 -35.73 7.83 26.08
CA GLU A 37 -35.81 6.41 25.75
C GLU A 37 -36.79 6.20 24.59
N LEU A 38 -36.26 5.73 23.45
CA LEU A 38 -37.05 5.41 22.26
C LEU A 38 -37.59 3.97 22.34
N GLY A 39 -38.62 3.78 23.17
CA GLY A 39 -39.48 2.60 23.13
C GLY A 39 -40.62 2.78 22.11
N ASP A 40 -40.79 1.79 21.23
CA ASP A 40 -41.98 1.52 20.40
C ASP A 40 -42.53 2.67 19.52
N LEU A 41 -41.87 2.91 18.38
CA LEU A 41 -42.47 3.62 17.25
C LEU A 41 -43.11 2.63 16.26
N THR A 42 -44.42 2.44 16.37
CA THR A 42 -45.22 1.75 15.34
C THR A 42 -45.50 2.72 14.18
N VAL A 43 -45.03 2.40 12.97
CA VAL A 43 -45.32 3.20 11.77
C VAL A 43 -46.71 2.84 11.24
N GLY A 44 -47.69 3.68 11.55
CA GLY A 44 -49.09 3.50 11.12
C GLY A 44 -49.32 3.87 9.65
N SER A 45 -50.17 3.11 8.97
CA SER A 45 -50.61 3.38 7.59
C SER A 45 -51.62 4.53 7.53
N GLY A 46 -51.35 5.52 6.68
CA GLY A 46 -52.24 6.67 6.46
C GLY A 46 -52.02 7.32 5.09
N PRO A 47 -52.89 8.25 4.66
CA PRO A 47 -52.95 8.72 3.25
C PRO A 47 -51.68 9.40 2.71
N LEU A 48 -50.75 9.83 3.58
CA LEU A 48 -49.46 10.40 3.17
C LEU A 48 -48.44 9.36 2.68
N ALA A 49 -48.63 8.08 2.99
CA ALA A 49 -47.66 7.01 2.64
C ALA A 49 -47.44 6.85 1.12
N ALA A 50 -48.34 7.36 0.29
CA ALA A 50 -48.26 7.28 -1.18
C ALA A 50 -47.44 8.42 -1.83
N ARG A 51 -46.77 9.29 -1.05
CA ARG A 51 -46.03 10.46 -1.59
C ARG A 51 -44.59 10.63 -1.08
N LEU A 52 -44.08 9.71 -0.27
CA LEU A 52 -42.67 9.72 0.16
C LEU A 52 -41.87 8.73 -0.70
N ARG A 53 -40.86 9.23 -1.43
CA ARG A 53 -39.85 8.37 -2.07
C ARG A 53 -38.64 8.25 -1.15
N LEU A 54 -37.92 7.14 -1.26
CA LEU A 54 -36.82 6.78 -0.35
C LEU A 54 -35.68 7.82 -0.32
N GLU A 55 -35.61 8.64 -1.36
CA GLU A 55 -34.64 9.71 -1.62
C GLU A 55 -34.87 11.00 -0.80
N ASP A 56 -36.06 11.20 -0.21
CA ASP A 56 -36.41 12.43 0.54
C ASP A 56 -36.15 12.34 2.06
N ALA A 57 -35.68 11.20 2.58
CA ALA A 57 -35.63 10.89 4.01
C ALA A 57 -34.21 10.84 4.62
N ALA A 58 -33.34 11.79 4.26
CA ALA A 58 -32.00 11.91 4.83
C ALA A 58 -32.00 12.57 6.23
N ILE A 59 -32.46 11.85 7.27
CA ILE A 59 -32.34 12.29 8.67
C ILE A 59 -30.98 11.80 9.22
N ALA A 60 -29.97 12.66 9.17
CA ALA A 60 -28.67 12.41 9.79
C ALA A 60 -28.73 12.66 11.31
N VAL A 61 -28.77 11.60 12.11
CA VAL A 61 -28.57 11.68 13.57
C VAL A 61 -27.11 11.36 13.89
N ALA A 62 -26.29 12.40 14.07
CA ALA A 62 -24.91 12.26 14.49
C ALA A 62 -24.81 11.96 15.99
N LEU A 63 -24.70 10.68 16.37
CA LEU A 63 -24.41 10.27 17.74
C LEU A 63 -22.91 10.34 18.03
N LEU A 64 -22.50 11.38 18.77
CA LEU A 64 -21.13 11.63 19.18
C LEU A 64 -20.76 10.75 20.39
N VAL A 65 -20.09 9.61 20.15
CA VAL A 65 -19.61 8.72 21.23
C VAL A 65 -18.22 9.14 21.69
N ALA A 66 -18.15 10.04 22.66
CA ALA A 66 -16.93 10.38 23.36
C ALA A 66 -16.75 9.50 24.62
N GLN A 67 -15.67 8.72 24.60
CA GLN A 67 -15.10 7.85 25.63
C GLN A 67 -15.54 8.03 27.10
N HIS A 68 -15.96 6.93 27.75
CA HIS A 68 -15.20 6.41 28.90
C HIS A 68 -15.42 4.91 29.15
N ARG A 69 -14.32 4.15 29.19
CA ARG A 69 -14.29 2.75 29.67
C ARG A 69 -14.12 2.74 31.20
N ARG A 70 -15.03 2.12 31.94
CA ARG A 70 -14.70 1.21 33.05
C ARG A 70 -15.69 0.05 33.11
N GLN A 71 -15.18 -1.12 33.49
CA GLN A 71 -15.97 -2.32 33.78
C GLN A 71 -16.86 -2.09 35.02
N VAL A 72 -17.91 -2.89 35.18
CA VAL A 72 -17.93 -4.06 36.08
C VAL A 72 -19.34 -4.68 36.08
N GLY A 73 -19.39 -6.02 36.04
CA GLY A 73 -20.62 -6.75 36.33
C GLY A 73 -20.77 -7.07 37.81
N ARG A 74 -22.00 -6.92 38.32
CA ARG A 74 -22.60 -7.49 39.56
C ARG A 74 -22.34 -6.83 40.92
N ARG A 75 -23.49 -6.47 41.53
CA ARG A 75 -23.91 -6.55 42.95
C ARG A 75 -23.31 -5.58 43.99
N ARG A 76 -24.25 -4.92 44.70
CA ARG A 76 -24.23 -4.32 46.06
C ARG A 76 -22.90 -4.41 46.84
N LEU A 77 -22.46 -3.28 47.42
CA LEU A 77 -22.79 -2.91 48.82
C LEU A 77 -22.40 -1.45 49.16
N VAL A 78 -23.31 -0.80 49.91
CA VAL A 78 -23.13 0.12 51.07
C VAL A 78 -21.78 0.87 51.26
N GLU A 79 -21.84 2.21 51.11
CA GLU A 79 -21.43 3.26 52.08
C GLU A 79 -20.21 3.05 53.01
N LEU A 80 -19.21 3.96 52.96
CA LEU A 80 -18.73 4.78 54.10
C LEU A 80 -17.58 5.77 53.73
N ASP A 81 -17.22 6.62 54.69
CA ASP A 81 -16.68 7.99 54.51
C ASP A 81 -15.15 8.18 54.73
N HIS A 82 -14.66 9.37 54.36
CA HIS A 82 -13.30 9.93 54.40
C HIS A 82 -12.35 9.58 55.59
N ARG A 83 -11.03 9.40 55.31
CA ARG A 83 -9.92 10.38 55.65
C ARG A 83 -8.45 9.83 55.57
N ARG A 84 -7.59 10.61 54.89
CA ARG A 84 -6.19 11.06 55.20
C ARG A 84 -5.04 10.12 55.66
N ARG A 85 -3.83 10.51 55.18
CA ARG A 85 -2.42 10.16 55.55
C ARG A 85 -1.92 8.81 55.00
N ARG A 86 -0.74 8.63 54.39
CA ARG A 86 0.64 9.24 54.38
C ARG A 86 1.65 8.37 55.16
N ASP A 87 2.69 7.93 54.44
CA ASP A 87 4.02 7.40 54.83
C ASP A 87 4.24 5.91 55.26
N GLU A 88 5.40 5.40 54.79
CA GLU A 88 6.34 4.39 55.35
C GLU A 88 6.26 2.83 55.15
N HIS A 89 7.36 2.35 54.54
CA HIS A 89 8.24 1.20 54.87
C HIS A 89 7.91 -0.32 54.71
N ARG A 90 8.84 -0.98 54.00
CA ARG A 90 9.54 -2.29 54.21
C ARG A 90 8.79 -3.65 54.23
N ALA A 91 9.06 -4.42 53.17
CA ALA A 91 9.78 -5.70 53.16
C ALA A 91 9.46 -6.85 54.17
N ALA A 92 8.77 -7.89 53.66
CA ALA A 92 9.01 -9.34 53.85
C ALA A 92 7.97 -10.09 52.99
N GLY A 93 8.15 -11.29 52.43
CA GLY A 93 9.29 -12.19 52.50
C GLY A 93 8.97 -13.52 53.19
N GLU A 94 8.16 -14.42 52.60
CA GLU A 94 8.21 -15.85 52.97
C GLU A 94 7.59 -16.83 51.94
N ARG A 95 8.07 -18.07 51.98
CA ARG A 95 7.63 -19.25 51.20
C ARG A 95 6.97 -20.23 52.17
N VAL A 96 5.86 -20.90 51.84
CA VAL A 96 5.56 -22.27 52.32
C VAL A 96 4.75 -23.09 51.28
N CYS A 97 4.96 -24.40 51.34
CA CYS A 97 4.66 -25.51 50.44
C CYS A 97 3.19 -25.97 50.26
N ARG A 98 2.98 -26.63 49.08
CA ARG A 98 2.29 -27.92 48.80
C ARG A 98 0.97 -28.33 49.49
N GLY A 99 0.03 -28.79 48.63
CA GLY A 99 -1.03 -29.78 48.93
C GLY A 99 -1.98 -29.92 47.73
N VAL A 100 -1.73 -30.80 46.76
CA VAL A 100 -2.24 -32.18 46.66
C VAL A 100 -3.75 -32.33 46.91
N LEU A 101 -4.51 -32.63 45.85
CA LEU A 101 -5.68 -33.51 45.92
C LEU A 101 -5.88 -34.22 44.57
N ARG A 102 -5.94 -35.55 44.60
CA ARG A 102 -6.31 -36.43 43.47
C ARG A 102 -7.76 -36.87 43.63
N TRP A 103 -8.46 -37.02 42.52
CA TRP A 103 -9.51 -38.03 42.37
C TRP A 103 -9.32 -38.78 41.05
N GLY A 104 -9.73 -40.05 40.99
CA GLY A 104 -9.65 -40.85 39.76
C GLY A 104 -10.28 -42.24 39.89
N ARG A 105 -10.52 -42.85 38.74
CA ARG A 105 -10.70 -44.29 38.40
C ARG A 105 -11.11 -44.30 36.91
N VAL A 106 -10.42 -44.92 35.94
CA VAL A 106 -9.88 -46.29 35.75
C VAL A 106 -10.95 -47.32 35.39
N TRP A 107 -10.84 -47.94 34.20
CA TRP A 107 -10.72 -49.40 33.95
C TRP A 107 -10.26 -49.63 32.47
N ARG A 108 -9.07 -50.24 32.27
CA ARG A 108 -8.77 -51.58 31.68
C ARG A 108 -9.24 -51.82 30.22
N ARG A 109 -8.45 -52.21 29.20
CA ARG A 109 -7.18 -52.98 29.00
C ARG A 109 -7.35 -54.49 28.71
N PHE A 110 -6.99 -54.90 27.48
CA PHE A 110 -6.33 -56.15 27.02
C PHE A 110 -5.81 -55.90 25.57
N GLY A 111 -4.72 -56.48 25.04
CA GLY A 111 -3.63 -57.30 25.59
C GLY A 111 -2.78 -57.99 24.48
N GLY A 112 -1.46 -58.16 24.68
CA GLY A 112 -0.51 -58.89 23.79
C GLY A 112 0.10 -58.04 22.64
N GLY A 113 1.41 -58.04 22.31
CA GLY A 113 2.56 -58.93 22.61
C GLY A 113 2.85 -59.89 21.43
N THR A 114 4.06 -60.14 20.91
CA THR A 114 5.50 -59.87 21.25
C THR A 114 6.32 -59.67 19.95
N GLY A 115 7.65 -59.44 19.88
CA GLY A 115 8.69 -59.04 20.86
C GLY A 115 10.12 -59.59 20.57
N GLY A 116 11.06 -58.73 20.08
CA GLY A 116 12.49 -59.05 19.83
C GLY A 116 12.85 -59.35 18.35
N GLY A 117 14.05 -59.10 17.81
CA GLY A 117 15.27 -58.47 18.32
C GLY A 117 16.54 -59.31 18.04
N GLY A 118 17.46 -58.89 17.16
CA GLY A 118 18.75 -59.60 16.99
C GLY A 118 19.58 -59.33 15.70
N LEU A 119 20.70 -58.64 15.91
CA LEU A 119 21.94 -58.49 15.11
C LEU A 119 22.35 -59.61 14.10
N GLY A 120 23.03 -59.25 12.99
CA GLY A 120 23.78 -60.18 12.13
C GLY A 120 24.48 -59.53 10.92
N SER A 121 25.71 -59.95 10.57
CA SER A 121 26.64 -59.16 9.71
C SER A 121 27.09 -59.81 8.38
N ARG A 122 27.46 -58.95 7.41
CA ARG A 122 28.60 -59.04 6.43
C ARG A 122 28.58 -59.99 5.18
N ARG A 123 29.06 -59.39 4.06
CA ARG A 123 29.69 -59.95 2.82
C ARG A 123 28.77 -60.71 1.84
N GLY A 124 29.01 -60.73 0.52
CA GLY A 124 30.05 -60.13 -0.35
C GLY A 124 29.52 -59.96 -1.81
N LEU A 125 30.11 -59.09 -2.64
CA LEU A 125 31.22 -59.31 -3.60
C LEU A 125 30.80 -59.71 -5.04
N GLY A 126 31.44 -59.07 -6.03
CA GLY A 126 31.27 -59.29 -7.49
C GLY A 126 30.50 -58.14 -8.17
N GLY A 127 30.94 -57.57 -9.31
CA GLY A 127 32.13 -57.77 -10.14
C GLY A 127 32.24 -56.64 -11.18
N ARG A 128 33.44 -56.41 -11.75
CA ARG A 128 33.77 -55.25 -12.63
C ARG A 128 33.37 -55.43 -14.10
N LEU A 129 33.60 -54.35 -14.86
CA LEU A 129 33.87 -54.21 -16.31
C LEU A 129 32.65 -53.77 -17.16
N GLY A 130 32.79 -52.84 -18.11
CA GLY A 130 33.96 -52.03 -18.46
C GLY A 130 33.70 -51.13 -19.69
N ASP A 131 34.43 -50.02 -19.75
CA ASP A 131 34.43 -48.90 -20.71
C ASP A 131 34.22 -49.20 -22.22
N GLY A 132 33.78 -48.19 -23.01
CA GLY A 132 33.82 -48.31 -24.47
C GLY A 132 33.24 -47.17 -25.33
N LEU A 133 33.94 -46.05 -25.38
CA LEU A 133 33.93 -44.97 -26.39
C LEU A 133 33.46 -45.33 -27.83
N GLY A 134 32.88 -44.39 -28.58
CA GLY A 134 32.65 -44.56 -30.03
C GLY A 134 32.08 -43.36 -30.80
N GLU A 135 32.95 -42.57 -31.42
CA GLU A 135 32.62 -41.33 -32.16
C GLU A 135 32.30 -41.56 -33.66
N ARG A 136 31.68 -40.53 -34.30
CA ARG A 136 31.77 -40.11 -35.73
C ARG A 136 30.99 -40.83 -36.86
N ARG A 137 30.28 -39.96 -37.61
CA ARG A 137 30.21 -39.80 -39.10
C ARG A 137 30.03 -41.08 -39.96
N SER A 138 29.05 -41.12 -40.87
CA SER A 138 29.22 -40.46 -42.18
C SER A 138 27.97 -40.54 -43.10
N LEU A 139 28.04 -39.75 -44.18
CA LEU A 139 27.01 -39.56 -45.21
C LEU A 139 26.64 -40.82 -46.00
N ARG A 140 25.42 -40.85 -46.56
CA ARG A 140 25.17 -41.34 -47.94
C ARG A 140 23.91 -40.74 -48.57
N HIS A 141 24.04 -40.28 -49.82
CA HIS A 141 22.94 -39.85 -50.67
C HIS A 141 22.04 -41.01 -51.12
N ARG A 142 20.76 -40.73 -51.37
CA ARG A 142 20.05 -41.24 -52.56
C ARG A 142 19.22 -40.13 -53.23
N ARG A 143 19.18 -40.14 -54.56
CA ARG A 143 18.36 -39.29 -55.43
C ARG A 143 17.15 -40.09 -55.95
N SER A 144 15.97 -39.47 -55.99
CA SER A 144 14.87 -39.67 -56.96
C SER A 144 13.63 -38.89 -56.47
N SER A 145 12.69 -38.39 -57.28
CA SER A 145 12.67 -38.05 -58.71
C SER A 145 11.40 -37.19 -58.96
N ASN A 146 11.37 -36.36 -60.00
CA ASN A 146 10.22 -35.52 -60.36
C ASN A 146 8.90 -36.30 -60.53
N ARG A 147 7.79 -35.69 -60.09
CA ARG A 147 6.71 -35.19 -60.97
C ARG A 147 5.70 -34.36 -60.16
N GLY A 148 5.26 -33.24 -60.74
CA GLY A 148 4.41 -32.26 -60.04
C GLY A 148 2.92 -32.44 -60.31
N GLN A 149 2.11 -31.91 -59.40
CA GLN A 149 0.72 -31.50 -59.63
C GLN A 149 0.48 -30.16 -58.93
N ARG A 150 -0.19 -29.22 -59.61
CA ARG A 150 -0.71 -28.00 -58.98
C ARG A 150 -2.01 -28.33 -58.22
N PRO A 151 -2.19 -27.90 -56.98
CA PRO A 151 -3.51 -27.69 -56.39
C PRO A 151 -3.95 -26.22 -56.54
N ARG A 152 -5.27 -26.02 -56.55
CA ARG A 152 -5.94 -24.74 -56.75
C ARG A 152 -5.86 -23.86 -55.50
N GLN A 153 -5.98 -22.55 -55.66
CA GLN A 153 -6.33 -21.65 -54.55
C GLN A 153 -7.68 -22.08 -53.98
N HIS A 154 -7.73 -22.25 -52.66
CA HIS A 154 -8.94 -22.07 -51.86
C HIS A 154 -8.54 -21.22 -50.66
N ASP A 155 -9.30 -20.16 -50.42
CA ASP A 155 -8.97 -19.17 -49.41
C ASP A 155 -9.01 -19.74 -47.99
N ARG A 156 -7.98 -19.41 -47.21
CA ARG A 156 -7.94 -19.68 -45.77
C ARG A 156 -8.54 -18.50 -45.01
N HIS A 157 -9.80 -18.64 -44.62
CA HIS A 157 -10.36 -17.91 -43.48
C HIS A 157 -10.71 -18.90 -42.36
N GLU A 158 -9.69 -19.32 -41.59
CA GLU A 158 -9.91 -19.89 -40.25
C GLU A 158 -9.55 -18.85 -39.18
N LEU A 159 -10.48 -18.68 -38.24
CA LEU A 159 -10.48 -17.59 -37.28
C LEU A 159 -9.53 -17.84 -36.10
N PHE A 160 -8.76 -16.81 -35.73
CA PHE A 160 -7.95 -16.79 -34.51
C PHE A 160 -8.78 -16.52 -33.23
N HIS A 161 -9.90 -17.24 -33.05
CA HIS A 161 -10.73 -17.20 -31.85
C HIS A 161 -11.06 -18.62 -31.36
N GLY A 162 -10.45 -19.06 -30.25
CA GLY A 162 -10.78 -20.38 -29.68
C GLY A 162 -10.00 -20.86 -28.45
N ARG A 163 -8.81 -20.31 -28.13
CA ARG A 163 -7.99 -20.80 -26.99
C ARG A 163 -8.03 -19.96 -25.70
N GLN A 164 -8.34 -18.67 -25.77
CA GLN A 164 -8.43 -17.80 -24.59
C GLN A 164 -9.69 -18.02 -23.71
N PRO A 165 -10.92 -18.15 -24.26
CA PRO A 165 -12.13 -18.24 -23.43
C PRO A 165 -12.11 -19.47 -22.49
N ARG A 166 -11.67 -20.62 -23.00
CA ARG A 166 -11.57 -21.86 -22.21
C ARG A 166 -10.52 -21.78 -21.10
N ARG A 167 -9.42 -21.06 -21.28
CA ARG A 167 -8.43 -20.82 -20.22
C ARG A 167 -8.96 -19.89 -19.14
N ARG A 168 -9.59 -18.78 -19.53
CA ARG A 168 -10.19 -17.82 -18.58
C ARG A 168 -11.28 -18.49 -17.72
N ALA A 169 -12.18 -19.27 -18.35
CA ALA A 169 -13.21 -20.02 -17.62
C ALA A 169 -12.61 -21.05 -16.65
N ALA A 170 -11.57 -21.78 -17.05
CA ALA A 170 -10.90 -22.74 -16.17
C ALA A 170 -10.18 -22.08 -14.98
N ILE A 171 -9.57 -20.90 -15.18
CA ILE A 171 -8.94 -20.13 -14.09
C ILE A 171 -10.00 -19.57 -13.14
N LEU A 172 -11.13 -19.08 -13.66
CA LEU A 172 -12.24 -18.60 -12.83
C LEU A 172 -12.79 -19.74 -11.96
N GLN A 173 -13.10 -20.90 -12.54
CA GLN A 173 -13.53 -22.09 -11.80
C GLN A 173 -12.51 -22.49 -10.72
N GLN A 174 -11.23 -22.60 -11.08
CA GLN A 174 -10.16 -22.94 -10.13
C GLN A 174 -10.01 -21.90 -9.00
N THR A 175 -10.38 -20.64 -9.24
CA THR A 175 -10.33 -19.56 -8.23
C THR A 175 -11.57 -19.57 -7.34
N GLU A 176 -12.75 -19.84 -7.90
CA GLU A 176 -13.99 -20.07 -7.15
C GLU A 176 -13.89 -21.31 -6.25
N ASP A 177 -13.18 -22.35 -6.70
CA ASP A 177 -12.83 -23.53 -5.90
C ASP A 177 -11.74 -23.23 -4.83
N ALA A 178 -11.14 -22.02 -4.85
CA ALA A 178 -10.03 -21.58 -3.99
C ALA A 178 -10.37 -20.36 -3.12
N MET A 179 -11.63 -20.23 -2.69
CA MET A 179 -12.03 -19.22 -1.70
C MET A 179 -11.36 -19.46 -0.33
N VAL A 180 -11.00 -18.39 0.37
CA VAL A 180 -10.47 -18.43 1.75
C VAL A 180 -11.26 -17.51 2.67
N SER A 181 -11.65 -18.01 3.85
CA SER A 181 -12.36 -17.22 4.85
C SER A 181 -11.48 -16.10 5.44
N VAL A 182 -12.12 -15.02 5.90
CA VAL A 182 -11.43 -13.92 6.60
C VAL A 182 -10.64 -14.38 7.83
N GLN A 183 -11.11 -15.44 8.51
CA GLN A 183 -10.42 -16.09 9.63
C GLN A 183 -9.11 -16.76 9.18
N GLN A 184 -9.13 -17.46 8.04
CA GLN A 184 -7.91 -18.04 7.45
C GLN A 184 -6.91 -16.95 7.06
N VAL A 185 -7.35 -15.86 6.42
CA VAL A 185 -6.47 -14.73 6.09
C VAL A 185 -5.87 -14.07 7.34
N LYS A 186 -6.69 -13.85 8.38
CA LYS A 186 -6.21 -13.30 9.67
C LYS A 186 -5.22 -14.24 10.38
N ALA A 187 -5.35 -15.56 10.21
CA ALA A 187 -4.39 -16.54 10.70
C ALA A 187 -3.08 -16.54 9.86
N MET A 188 -3.17 -16.49 8.54
CA MET A 188 -2.01 -16.40 7.64
C MET A 188 -1.15 -15.16 7.98
N LEU A 189 -1.78 -14.00 8.20
CA LEU A 189 -1.11 -12.77 8.64
C LEU A 189 -0.33 -12.89 9.96
N LYS A 190 -0.62 -13.90 10.79
CA LYS A 190 0.04 -14.16 12.08
C LYS A 190 0.98 -15.37 12.06
N SER A 191 0.92 -16.21 11.04
CA SER A 191 1.66 -17.47 10.94
C SER A 191 3.15 -17.32 10.60
N GLY A 192 3.52 -16.22 9.93
CA GLY A 192 4.84 -16.06 9.32
C GLY A 192 4.95 -16.63 7.89
N GLU A 193 3.87 -17.16 7.33
CA GLU A 193 3.77 -17.61 5.93
C GLU A 193 4.10 -16.48 4.94
N VAL A 194 4.72 -16.83 3.81
CA VAL A 194 5.05 -15.89 2.73
C VAL A 194 3.92 -15.88 1.69
N PHE A 195 3.12 -14.81 1.68
CA PHE A 195 2.03 -14.63 0.72
C PHE A 195 1.76 -13.15 0.45
N GLY A 196 1.24 -12.85 -0.73
CA GLY A 196 0.70 -11.53 -1.05
C GLY A 196 -0.78 -11.44 -0.71
N PHE A 197 -1.17 -10.35 -0.05
CA PHE A 197 -2.57 -10.03 0.25
C PHE A 197 -2.90 -8.70 -0.40
N PHE A 198 -3.74 -8.72 -1.43
CA PHE A 198 -4.02 -7.54 -2.26
C PHE A 198 -5.47 -7.13 -2.25
N ASP A 199 -5.68 -5.82 -2.12
CA ASP A 199 -6.95 -5.19 -2.40
C ASP A 199 -6.96 -4.73 -3.86
N VAL A 200 -7.95 -5.18 -4.62
CA VAL A 200 -8.05 -4.90 -6.07
C VAL A 200 -9.11 -3.85 -6.42
N ARG A 201 -9.72 -3.21 -5.41
CA ARG A 201 -10.45 -1.95 -5.57
C ARG A 201 -9.48 -0.82 -5.94
N GLU A 202 -10.01 0.32 -6.33
CA GLU A 202 -9.18 1.48 -6.62
C GLU A 202 -8.57 2.09 -5.34
N GLU A 203 -7.49 2.86 -5.48
CA GLU A 203 -6.72 3.35 -4.31
C GLU A 203 -7.50 4.40 -3.49
N GLY A 204 -8.41 5.15 -4.12
CA GLY A 204 -9.35 6.03 -3.42
C GLY A 204 -10.38 5.25 -2.60
N GLU A 205 -10.89 4.12 -3.10
CA GLU A 205 -11.78 3.23 -2.34
C GLU A 205 -11.04 2.54 -1.19
N PHE A 206 -9.86 1.99 -1.45
CA PHE A 206 -8.96 1.41 -0.45
C PHE A 206 -8.73 2.38 0.71
N SER A 207 -8.36 3.63 0.39
CA SER A 207 -8.00 4.63 1.40
C SER A 207 -9.19 5.26 2.14
N THR A 208 -10.35 5.43 1.50
CA THR A 208 -11.50 6.10 2.12
C THR A 208 -12.49 5.14 2.79
N GLN A 209 -12.77 3.99 2.17
CA GLN A 209 -13.63 2.94 2.75
C GLN A 209 -12.85 2.05 3.74
N GLY A 210 -11.51 2.09 3.63
CA GLY A 210 -10.57 1.37 4.48
C GLY A 210 -10.26 -0.05 4.04
N HIS A 211 -9.27 -0.66 4.68
CA HIS A 211 -8.67 -1.95 4.35
C HIS A 211 -8.09 -2.65 5.61
N PRO A 212 -7.79 -3.97 5.54
CA PRO A 212 -6.97 -4.66 6.55
C PRO A 212 -5.54 -4.10 6.61
N LEU A 213 -4.92 -4.05 7.80
CA LEU A 213 -3.61 -3.39 8.02
C LEU A 213 -2.53 -3.72 6.98
N PHE A 214 -2.42 -5.01 6.60
CA PHE A 214 -1.40 -5.51 5.67
C PHE A 214 -1.95 -5.90 4.29
N ALA A 215 -3.15 -5.44 3.93
CA ALA A 215 -3.60 -5.50 2.53
C ALA A 215 -2.82 -4.47 1.71
N THR A 216 -2.26 -4.90 0.57
CA THR A 216 -1.50 -4.06 -0.35
C THR A 216 -2.40 -3.60 -1.50
N PRO A 217 -2.47 -2.31 -1.85
CA PRO A 217 -3.33 -1.85 -2.94
C PRO A 217 -2.76 -2.26 -4.30
N LEU A 218 -3.47 -3.11 -5.04
CA LEU A 218 -3.21 -3.52 -6.42
C LEU A 218 -4.49 -3.38 -7.26
N PRO A 219 -4.97 -2.15 -7.55
CA PRO A 219 -6.22 -1.92 -8.26
C PRO A 219 -6.30 -2.67 -9.58
N LEU A 220 -7.45 -3.29 -9.87
CA LEU A 220 -7.69 -4.00 -11.13
C LEU A 220 -7.37 -3.12 -12.36
N SER A 221 -7.68 -1.82 -12.28
CA SER A 221 -7.40 -0.85 -13.36
C SER A 221 -5.92 -0.71 -13.71
N ARG A 222 -5.00 -1.04 -12.79
CA ARG A 222 -3.53 -0.87 -12.92
C ARG A 222 -2.75 -2.16 -12.64
N LEU A 223 -3.42 -3.32 -12.68
CA LEU A 223 -2.89 -4.58 -12.17
C LEU A 223 -1.66 -5.08 -12.94
N GLU A 224 -1.73 -5.17 -14.27
CA GLU A 224 -0.68 -5.78 -15.10
C GLU A 224 0.70 -5.10 -14.99
N PRO A 225 0.83 -3.76 -15.07
CA PRO A 225 2.13 -3.10 -14.94
C PRO A 225 2.63 -2.99 -13.48
N ARG A 226 1.86 -3.40 -12.47
CA ARG A 226 2.26 -3.37 -11.05
C ARG A 226 2.54 -4.75 -10.46
N ALA A 227 1.85 -5.80 -10.92
CA ALA A 227 1.95 -7.14 -10.33
C ALA A 227 3.38 -7.68 -10.31
N PHE A 228 4.12 -7.57 -11.42
CA PHE A 228 5.48 -8.12 -11.52
C PHE A 228 6.48 -7.44 -10.57
N ALA A 229 6.36 -6.13 -10.40
CA ALA A 229 7.17 -5.35 -9.48
C ALA A 229 6.88 -5.72 -8.01
N LEU A 230 5.61 -5.95 -7.65
CA LEU A 230 5.19 -6.34 -6.29
C LEU A 230 5.42 -7.81 -5.97
N LEU A 231 5.46 -8.68 -6.98
CA LEU A 231 5.59 -10.14 -6.87
C LEU A 231 6.50 -10.70 -7.98
N PRO A 232 7.83 -10.63 -7.83
CA PRO A 232 8.77 -11.09 -8.86
C PRO A 232 8.76 -12.62 -9.07
N ASP A 233 8.26 -13.41 -8.12
CA ASP A 233 8.04 -14.85 -8.27
C ASP A 233 6.55 -15.18 -8.53
N PRO A 234 6.17 -15.70 -9.72
CA PRO A 234 4.80 -16.07 -10.04
C PRO A 234 4.25 -17.30 -9.30
N LYS A 235 5.09 -18.03 -8.55
CA LYS A 235 4.66 -19.15 -7.69
C LYS A 235 4.13 -18.70 -6.32
N THR A 236 4.42 -17.46 -5.93
CA THR A 236 3.99 -16.87 -4.65
C THR A 236 2.50 -17.06 -4.43
N ARG A 237 2.09 -17.44 -3.21
CA ARG A 237 0.67 -17.50 -2.85
C ARG A 237 0.07 -16.11 -2.82
N ILE A 238 -1.08 -15.94 -3.46
CA ILE A 238 -1.81 -14.68 -3.55
C ILE A 238 -3.20 -14.88 -2.95
N VAL A 239 -3.61 -13.96 -2.08
CA VAL A 239 -4.99 -13.78 -1.66
C VAL A 239 -5.44 -12.41 -2.16
N LEU A 240 -6.54 -12.36 -2.90
CA LEU A 240 -7.17 -11.13 -3.37
C LEU A 240 -8.40 -10.80 -2.52
N MET A 241 -8.71 -9.51 -2.39
CA MET A 241 -9.98 -9.03 -1.86
C MET A 241 -10.52 -7.85 -2.67
N ASP A 242 -11.83 -7.70 -2.66
CA ASP A 242 -12.54 -6.48 -3.06
C ASP A 242 -13.51 -6.06 -1.93
N SER A 243 -14.59 -5.33 -2.26
CA SER A 243 -15.59 -4.91 -1.26
C SER A 243 -16.37 -6.08 -0.65
N GLY A 244 -16.52 -7.19 -1.38
CA GLY A 244 -17.48 -8.25 -1.07
C GLY A 244 -18.91 -7.98 -1.57
N GLU A 245 -19.12 -6.90 -2.32
CA GLU A 245 -20.47 -6.42 -2.72
C GLU A 245 -20.75 -6.62 -4.22
N GLU A 246 -19.74 -6.96 -5.03
CA GLU A 246 -19.83 -7.06 -6.49
C GLU A 246 -20.22 -8.46 -7.02
N GLY A 247 -20.38 -9.44 -6.12
CA GLY A 247 -20.84 -10.80 -6.44
C GLY A 247 -19.95 -11.57 -7.43
N GLN A 248 -20.56 -12.45 -8.25
CA GLN A 248 -19.85 -13.34 -9.18
C GLN A 248 -19.08 -12.63 -10.32
N ASN A 249 -19.30 -11.32 -10.52
CA ASN A 249 -18.54 -10.51 -11.48
C ASN A 249 -17.52 -9.58 -10.82
N GLY A 250 -17.26 -9.77 -9.52
CA GLY A 250 -16.44 -8.89 -8.70
C GLY A 250 -14.99 -8.72 -9.17
N ARG A 251 -14.42 -7.57 -8.83
CA ARG A 251 -13.04 -7.21 -9.18
C ARG A 251 -12.02 -8.27 -8.75
N ALA A 252 -12.20 -8.96 -7.62
CA ALA A 252 -11.26 -10.00 -7.16
C ALA A 252 -11.14 -11.19 -8.15
N LEU A 253 -12.26 -11.71 -8.65
CA LEU A 253 -12.26 -12.81 -9.64
C LEU A 253 -11.71 -12.36 -11.00
N ARG A 254 -12.02 -11.12 -11.41
CA ARG A 254 -11.46 -10.51 -12.62
C ARG A 254 -9.94 -10.30 -12.52
N ALA A 255 -9.46 -9.89 -11.36
CA ALA A 255 -8.04 -9.75 -11.04
C ALA A 255 -7.32 -11.10 -11.03
N ALA A 256 -7.93 -12.15 -10.46
CA ALA A 256 -7.38 -13.51 -10.50
C ALA A 256 -7.19 -14.02 -11.94
N ALA A 257 -8.18 -13.81 -12.82
CA ALA A 257 -8.06 -14.16 -14.22
C ALA A 257 -6.91 -13.41 -14.93
N LYS A 258 -6.74 -12.11 -14.63
CA LYS A 258 -5.65 -11.26 -15.16
C LYS A 258 -4.27 -11.66 -14.62
N LEU A 259 -4.17 -12.03 -13.35
CA LEU A 259 -2.96 -12.61 -12.77
C LEU A 259 -2.61 -13.97 -13.43
N GLY A 260 -3.60 -14.78 -13.75
CA GLY A 260 -3.40 -16.01 -14.54
C GLY A 260 -2.86 -15.76 -15.96
N GLU A 261 -3.27 -14.67 -16.62
CA GLU A 261 -2.70 -14.24 -17.92
C GLU A 261 -1.22 -13.80 -17.81
N LEU A 262 -0.81 -13.31 -16.63
CA LEU A 262 0.57 -12.93 -16.30
C LEU A 262 1.44 -14.11 -15.79
N GLY A 263 0.83 -15.28 -15.58
CA GLY A 263 1.51 -16.51 -15.17
C GLY A 263 1.42 -16.85 -13.67
N TYR A 264 0.71 -16.06 -12.86
CA TYR A 264 0.45 -16.37 -11.46
C TYR A 264 -0.64 -17.44 -11.34
N GLY A 265 -0.27 -18.63 -10.85
CA GLY A 265 -1.19 -19.78 -10.73
C GLY A 265 -1.68 -20.11 -9.32
N ASN A 266 -1.12 -19.46 -8.29
CA ASN A 266 -1.40 -19.74 -6.88
C ASN A 266 -2.25 -18.62 -6.27
N VAL A 267 -3.46 -18.43 -6.80
CA VAL A 267 -4.37 -17.33 -6.47
C VAL A 267 -5.62 -17.87 -5.75
N ALA A 268 -5.98 -17.19 -4.66
CA ALA A 268 -7.19 -17.39 -3.87
C ALA A 268 -7.92 -16.05 -3.70
N VAL A 269 -9.21 -16.09 -3.38
CA VAL A 269 -10.02 -14.89 -3.10
C VAL A 269 -10.57 -14.96 -1.67
N MET A 270 -10.52 -13.83 -0.95
CA MET A 270 -11.06 -13.70 0.39
C MET A 270 -12.58 -13.62 0.35
N ASP A 271 -13.24 -14.60 0.96
CA ASP A 271 -14.70 -14.72 0.95
C ASP A 271 -15.39 -13.55 1.65
N GLY A 272 -16.42 -13.02 0.98
CA GLY A 272 -17.15 -11.82 1.37
C GLY A 272 -16.34 -10.52 1.47
N GLY A 273 -15.09 -10.49 1.01
CA GLY A 273 -14.27 -9.28 0.88
C GLY A 273 -14.16 -8.42 2.15
N LEU A 274 -14.02 -7.10 1.96
CA LEU A 274 -13.96 -6.14 3.08
C LEU A 274 -15.20 -6.18 3.96
N LYS A 275 -16.38 -6.44 3.38
CA LYS A 275 -17.63 -6.56 4.15
C LYS A 275 -17.52 -7.68 5.20
N ALA A 276 -17.15 -8.89 4.80
CA ALA A 276 -16.97 -10.00 5.74
C ALA A 276 -15.85 -9.76 6.76
N TRP A 277 -14.81 -9.00 6.38
CA TRP A 277 -13.75 -8.61 7.32
C TRP A 277 -14.28 -7.70 8.45
N ARG A 278 -15.15 -6.74 8.11
CA ARG A 278 -15.87 -5.91 9.09
C ARG A 278 -16.85 -6.73 9.92
N ASP A 279 -17.65 -7.59 9.28
CA ASP A 279 -18.66 -8.42 9.95
C ASP A 279 -18.01 -9.40 10.95
N ALA A 280 -16.77 -9.84 10.70
CA ALA A 280 -15.97 -10.65 11.63
C ALA A 280 -15.36 -9.85 12.81
N GLY A 281 -15.58 -8.53 12.88
CA GLY A 281 -15.10 -7.66 13.96
C GLY A 281 -13.60 -7.37 13.90
N TYR A 282 -12.96 -7.50 12.73
CA TYR A 282 -11.55 -7.16 12.56
C TYR A 282 -11.35 -5.68 12.26
N GLU A 283 -10.23 -5.11 12.70
CA GLU A 283 -9.90 -3.71 12.48
C GLU A 283 -9.79 -3.38 10.99
N VAL A 284 -10.30 -2.20 10.63
CA VAL A 284 -10.22 -1.61 9.29
C VAL A 284 -9.56 -0.24 9.40
N PHE A 285 -8.54 -0.05 8.59
CA PHE A 285 -7.71 1.15 8.57
C PHE A 285 -8.04 1.96 7.32
N THR A 286 -8.20 3.27 7.45
CA THR A 286 -8.24 4.20 6.31
C THR A 286 -6.83 4.69 5.96
N GLY A 287 -6.70 5.43 4.85
CA GLY A 287 -5.45 6.01 4.38
C GLY A 287 -4.63 5.08 3.47
N VAL A 288 -3.34 5.37 3.33
CA VAL A 288 -2.37 4.59 2.55
C VAL A 288 -1.05 4.45 3.30
N ASN A 289 -0.28 3.42 2.98
CA ASN A 289 0.99 3.06 3.63
C ASN A 289 0.87 2.92 5.16
N VAL A 290 -0.29 2.44 5.62
CA VAL A 290 -0.65 2.42 7.05
C VAL A 290 0.39 1.69 7.93
N PRO A 291 0.97 0.53 7.53
CA PRO A 291 2.03 -0.10 8.29
C PRO A 291 3.24 0.81 8.55
N SER A 292 3.69 1.56 7.54
CA SER A 292 4.82 2.49 7.66
C SER A 292 4.50 3.70 8.54
N LYS A 293 3.30 4.27 8.38
CA LYS A 293 2.87 5.45 9.15
C LYS A 293 2.63 5.11 10.61
N ALA A 294 1.90 4.04 10.88
CA ALA A 294 1.67 3.54 12.23
C ALA A 294 2.98 3.14 12.92
N PHE A 295 3.94 2.56 12.18
CA PHE A 295 5.27 2.29 12.72
C PHE A 295 6.02 3.57 13.11
N GLY A 296 5.94 4.63 12.30
CA GLY A 296 6.52 5.93 12.66
C GLY A 296 5.96 6.50 13.96
N GLU A 297 4.64 6.43 14.16
CA GLU A 297 3.99 6.88 15.40
C GLU A 297 4.35 6.00 16.61
N VAL A 298 4.51 4.68 16.42
CA VAL A 298 5.03 3.78 17.44
C VAL A 298 6.49 4.12 17.79
N VAL A 299 7.32 4.51 16.82
CA VAL A 299 8.68 5.00 17.06
C VAL A 299 8.69 6.30 17.88
N GLU A 300 7.86 7.30 17.55
CA GLU A 300 7.77 8.54 18.34
C GLU A 300 7.33 8.24 19.78
N HIS A 301 6.24 7.50 19.96
CA HIS A 301 5.70 7.16 21.28
C HIS A 301 6.72 6.39 22.13
N ASP A 302 7.35 5.37 21.55
CA ASP A 302 8.19 4.47 22.32
C ASP A 302 9.57 5.07 22.63
N ASN A 303 10.16 5.89 21.74
CA ASN A 303 11.47 6.52 21.93
C ASN A 303 11.42 7.96 22.47
N ASP A 304 10.23 8.54 22.64
CA ASP A 304 10.00 9.99 22.84
C ASP A 304 10.84 10.84 21.88
N THR A 305 10.71 10.54 20.58
CA THR A 305 11.49 11.23 19.54
C THR A 305 11.31 12.76 19.68
N PRO A 306 12.39 13.53 19.89
CA PRO A 306 12.28 14.96 20.17
C PRO A 306 11.60 15.70 19.01
N ARG A 307 10.71 16.63 19.36
CA ARG A 307 9.84 17.34 18.41
C ARG A 307 9.75 18.83 18.75
N ILE A 308 9.66 19.66 17.73
CA ILE A 308 9.56 21.12 17.85
C ILE A 308 8.35 21.64 17.07
N ASP A 309 7.61 22.60 17.65
CA ASP A 309 6.43 23.22 17.04
C ASP A 309 6.83 24.25 15.98
N ALA A 310 5.99 24.41 14.94
CA ALA A 310 6.29 25.27 13.79
C ALA A 310 6.56 26.74 14.17
N ALA A 311 5.81 27.28 15.14
CA ALA A 311 6.00 28.64 15.63
C ALA A 311 7.35 28.85 16.34
N ASP A 312 7.94 27.82 16.94
CA ASP A 312 9.25 27.92 17.58
C ASP A 312 10.39 27.77 16.56
N VAL A 313 10.22 26.94 15.53
CA VAL A 313 11.13 26.91 14.38
C VAL A 313 11.11 28.26 13.64
N GLN A 314 9.95 28.90 13.47
CA GLN A 314 9.88 30.26 12.89
C GLN A 314 10.69 31.27 13.72
N LYS A 315 10.54 31.29 15.05
CA LYS A 315 11.35 32.16 15.93
C LYS A 315 12.86 31.93 15.75
N LEU A 316 13.28 30.68 15.58
CA LEU A 316 14.69 30.32 15.36
C LEU A 316 15.20 30.80 13.98
N ILE A 317 14.35 30.77 12.95
CA ILE A 317 14.66 31.36 11.64
C ILE A 317 14.78 32.89 11.77
N ASP A 318 13.81 33.54 12.43
CA ASP A 318 13.77 34.99 12.60
C ASP A 318 14.96 35.51 13.42
N SER A 319 15.37 34.77 14.45
CA SER A 319 16.54 35.08 15.27
C SER A 319 17.86 34.63 14.64
N LYS A 320 17.85 34.03 13.44
CA LYS A 320 19.02 33.45 12.75
C LYS A 320 19.85 32.52 13.64
N ALA A 321 19.17 31.65 14.40
CA ALA A 321 19.82 30.65 15.23
C ALA A 321 20.64 29.65 14.38
N ASP A 322 21.71 29.09 14.95
CA ASP A 322 22.51 28.07 14.28
C ASP A 322 21.73 26.74 14.16
N MET A 323 21.13 26.54 12.98
CA MET A 323 20.19 25.46 12.71
C MET A 323 20.21 25.10 11.22
N VAL A 324 20.02 23.81 10.93
CA VAL A 324 19.64 23.33 9.60
C VAL A 324 18.28 22.64 9.63
N ILE A 325 17.48 22.86 8.59
CA ILE A 325 16.20 22.18 8.35
C ILE A 325 16.37 21.23 7.15
N LEU A 326 16.26 19.93 7.39
CA LEU A 326 16.45 18.87 6.40
C LEU A 326 15.09 18.23 6.05
N ASP A 327 14.68 18.32 4.79
CA ASP A 327 13.44 17.71 4.30
C ASP A 327 13.69 16.27 3.86
N SER A 328 13.07 15.34 4.57
CA SER A 328 13.27 13.89 4.41
C SER A 328 12.45 13.27 3.26
N ARG A 329 11.74 14.08 2.48
CA ARG A 329 10.93 13.68 1.33
C ARG A 329 11.74 13.66 0.02
N PRO A 330 11.21 13.08 -1.07
CA PRO A 330 11.79 13.23 -2.40
C PRO A 330 11.70 14.68 -2.92
N MET A 331 12.69 15.10 -3.71
CA MET A 331 12.77 16.41 -4.37
C MET A 331 11.44 16.93 -4.98
N PRO A 332 10.62 16.14 -5.72
CA PRO A 332 9.32 16.64 -6.22
C PRO A 332 8.33 17.08 -5.13
N GLU A 333 8.35 16.46 -3.95
CA GLU A 333 7.51 16.89 -2.82
C GLU A 333 8.08 18.15 -2.12
N PHE A 334 9.40 18.27 -2.03
CA PHE A 334 10.09 19.45 -1.51
C PHE A 334 9.88 20.67 -2.41
N ASN A 335 10.05 20.50 -3.72
CA ASN A 335 9.86 21.54 -4.72
C ASN A 335 8.40 22.05 -4.76
N ASN A 336 7.41 21.17 -4.61
CA ASN A 336 6.00 21.56 -4.54
C ASN A 336 5.71 22.48 -3.33
N MET A 337 6.20 22.12 -2.15
CA MET A 337 6.14 22.95 -0.94
C MET A 337 7.20 22.52 0.08
N SER A 338 7.84 23.48 0.75
CA SER A 338 8.89 23.21 1.75
C SER A 338 8.87 24.24 2.89
N ILE A 339 9.65 23.99 3.94
CA ILE A 339 9.89 24.97 5.01
C ILE A 339 10.91 26.00 4.52
N PRO A 340 10.68 27.32 4.70
CA PRO A 340 11.63 28.36 4.30
C PRO A 340 13.05 28.10 4.83
N GLY A 341 14.05 28.20 3.95
CA GLY A 341 15.46 27.94 4.28
C GLY A 341 15.86 26.45 4.35
N GLY A 342 14.90 25.52 4.21
CA GLY A 342 15.14 24.09 4.22
C GLY A 342 16.01 23.58 3.07
N VAL A 343 16.47 22.33 3.21
CA VAL A 343 17.32 21.61 2.25
C VAL A 343 16.71 20.23 2.00
N ASP A 344 16.57 19.86 0.73
CA ASP A 344 16.25 18.49 0.33
C ASP A 344 17.36 17.52 0.79
N CYS A 345 16.99 16.55 1.61
CA CYS A 345 17.87 15.47 2.07
C CYS A 345 17.01 14.23 2.39
N PRO A 346 16.59 13.46 1.36
CA PRO A 346 15.65 12.35 1.49
C PRO A 346 16.05 11.34 2.58
N GLY A 347 15.07 10.70 3.24
CA GLY A 347 15.29 10.02 4.52
C GLY A 347 16.49 9.06 4.66
N ALA A 348 16.90 8.35 3.60
CA ALA A 348 18.08 7.49 3.62
C ALA A 348 19.42 8.25 3.50
N GLU A 349 19.41 9.42 2.85
CA GLU A 349 20.56 10.32 2.73
C GLU A 349 20.89 11.00 4.06
N LEU A 350 19.95 11.14 5.01
CA LEU A 350 20.16 11.90 6.26
C LEU A 350 21.44 11.49 7.01
N VAL A 351 21.58 10.22 7.41
CA VAL A 351 22.79 9.75 8.12
C VAL A 351 24.04 9.83 7.24
N TYR A 352 23.87 9.67 5.92
CA TYR A 352 24.95 9.72 4.94
C TYR A 352 25.48 11.15 4.72
N ARG A 353 24.63 12.19 4.82
CA ARG A 353 24.97 13.59 4.49
C ARG A 353 25.04 14.55 5.67
N VAL A 354 24.45 14.25 6.83
CA VAL A 354 24.17 15.25 7.90
C VAL A 354 25.38 16.09 8.33
N LYS A 355 26.60 15.54 8.33
CA LYS A 355 27.81 16.30 8.68
C LYS A 355 28.32 17.28 7.61
N ASP A 356 27.86 17.14 6.37
CA ASP A 356 28.05 18.17 5.33
C ASP A 356 27.16 19.40 5.57
N PHE A 357 26.13 19.27 6.42
CA PHE A 357 25.19 20.34 6.78
C PHE A 357 25.35 20.88 8.21
N ALA A 358 25.72 20.02 9.17
CA ALA A 358 25.86 20.34 10.58
C ALA A 358 27.19 19.77 11.15
N PRO A 359 28.35 20.24 10.69
CA PRO A 359 29.66 19.77 11.15
C PRO A 359 29.87 20.05 12.65
N ASP A 360 29.58 21.27 13.10
CA ASP A 360 29.60 21.66 14.51
C ASP A 360 28.56 20.84 15.30
N PRO A 361 28.91 20.20 16.44
CA PRO A 361 27.97 19.46 17.28
C PRO A 361 26.89 20.34 17.96
N ASN A 362 27.05 21.67 18.00
CA ASN A 362 26.09 22.59 18.62
C ASN A 362 24.94 22.99 17.67
N THR A 363 25.14 22.89 16.35
CA THR A 363 24.11 23.20 15.35
C THR A 363 22.88 22.33 15.55
N LEU A 364 21.71 22.96 15.64
CA LEU A 364 20.42 22.26 15.76
C LEU A 364 20.05 21.63 14.41
N VAL A 365 19.73 20.34 14.40
CA VAL A 365 19.22 19.65 13.21
C VAL A 365 17.72 19.42 13.35
N VAL A 366 16.93 20.12 12.54
CA VAL A 366 15.48 19.88 12.44
C VAL A 366 15.21 19.04 11.20
N VAL A 367 14.53 17.91 11.34
CA VAL A 367 14.10 17.08 10.20
C VAL A 367 12.62 17.32 9.95
N ASN A 368 12.24 17.69 8.72
CA ASN A 368 10.83 17.87 8.35
C ASN A 368 10.36 16.85 7.30
N CYS A 369 9.04 16.75 7.18
CA CYS A 369 8.37 16.19 6.02
C CYS A 369 7.06 16.95 5.79
N ALA A 370 6.06 16.35 5.12
CA ALA A 370 4.76 16.96 4.91
C ALA A 370 3.83 16.85 6.14
N GLY A 371 3.86 15.68 6.80
CA GLY A 371 3.10 15.35 8.01
C GLY A 371 4.03 14.91 9.14
N ARG A 372 3.87 13.69 9.66
CA ARG A 372 4.61 13.22 10.84
C ARG A 372 5.65 12.12 10.54
N THR A 373 5.29 11.09 9.77
CA THR A 373 6.07 9.84 9.67
C THR A 373 7.55 10.02 9.29
N ARG A 374 7.85 10.70 8.18
CA ARG A 374 9.23 10.79 7.65
C ARG A 374 10.12 11.71 8.48
N SER A 375 9.56 12.74 9.15
CA SER A 375 10.32 13.56 10.08
C SER A 375 10.66 12.82 11.37
N ILE A 376 9.73 12.04 11.93
CA ILE A 376 10.01 11.15 13.08
C ILE A 376 11.10 10.12 12.73
N ILE A 377 10.90 9.36 11.64
CA ILE A 377 11.84 8.32 11.21
C ILE A 377 13.20 8.92 10.86
N GLY A 378 13.25 10.07 10.19
CA GLY A 378 14.49 10.77 9.86
C GLY A 378 15.24 11.30 11.09
N ALA A 379 14.54 11.98 12.00
CA ALA A 379 15.13 12.45 13.26
C ALA A 379 15.66 11.28 14.11
N GLN A 380 14.85 10.22 14.25
CA GLN A 380 15.26 9.03 15.01
C GLN A 380 16.40 8.26 14.31
N SER A 381 16.53 8.33 12.98
CA SER A 381 17.69 7.75 12.26
C SER A 381 19.00 8.41 12.68
N LEU A 382 19.02 9.74 12.76
CA LEU A 382 20.19 10.51 13.22
C LEU A 382 20.52 10.24 14.70
N ILE A 383 19.49 10.12 15.54
CA ILE A 383 19.63 9.81 16.98
C ILE A 383 20.18 8.38 17.18
N ASN A 384 19.67 7.40 16.42
CA ASN A 384 20.13 6.01 16.44
C ASN A 384 21.55 5.87 15.88
N ALA A 385 21.90 6.67 14.87
CA ALA A 385 23.25 6.78 14.30
C ALA A 385 24.28 7.40 15.25
N GLY A 386 23.85 7.93 16.40
CA GLY A 386 24.77 8.49 17.39
C GLY A 386 25.25 9.91 17.07
N LEU A 387 24.53 10.66 16.23
CA LEU A 387 24.87 12.05 15.94
C LEU A 387 24.96 12.87 17.25
N PRO A 388 26.01 13.68 17.47
CA PRO A 388 26.17 14.46 18.71
C PRO A 388 25.28 15.71 18.74
N ASN A 389 24.83 16.17 17.57
CA ASN A 389 23.94 17.31 17.42
C ASN A 389 22.61 17.11 18.14
N LYS A 390 22.02 18.21 18.62
CA LYS A 390 20.61 18.20 19.01
C LYS A 390 19.76 17.96 17.76
N VAL A 391 19.00 16.87 17.73
CA VAL A 391 18.10 16.52 16.62
C VAL A 391 16.65 16.63 17.09
N MET A 392 15.79 17.22 16.25
CA MET A 392 14.35 17.31 16.49
C MET A 392 13.56 17.08 15.19
N ALA A 393 12.39 16.44 15.27
CA ALA A 393 11.42 16.42 14.19
C ALA A 393 10.61 17.73 14.19
N LEU A 394 10.40 18.35 13.02
CA LEU A 394 9.35 19.37 12.89
C LEU A 394 7.99 18.67 13.02
N LYS A 395 7.28 18.97 14.12
CA LYS A 395 5.98 18.40 14.45
C LYS A 395 4.97 18.77 13.35
N ASN A 396 4.30 17.76 12.82
CA ASN A 396 3.29 17.86 11.77
C ASN A 396 3.76 18.47 10.43
N GLY A 397 5.07 18.70 10.24
CA GLY A 397 5.67 19.03 8.94
C GLY A 397 5.14 20.31 8.27
N THR A 398 5.12 20.33 6.93
CA THR A 398 4.59 21.48 6.16
C THR A 398 3.08 21.69 6.37
N MET A 399 2.32 20.66 6.73
CA MET A 399 0.90 20.81 7.12
C MET A 399 0.78 21.55 8.45
N GLY A 400 1.57 21.19 9.46
CA GLY A 400 1.66 21.91 10.72
C GLY A 400 2.12 23.37 10.55
N TRP A 401 3.07 23.60 9.66
CA TRP A 401 3.53 24.94 9.28
C TRP A 401 2.39 25.79 8.70
N HIS A 402 1.67 25.26 7.70
CA HIS A 402 0.54 25.93 7.07
C HIS A 402 -0.61 26.20 8.06
N LEU A 403 -0.98 25.21 8.87
CA LEU A 403 -2.03 25.32 9.89
C LEU A 403 -1.69 26.30 11.02
N ALA A 404 -0.40 26.62 11.23
CA ALA A 404 0.05 27.68 12.13
C ALA A 404 -0.02 29.09 11.49
N GLY A 405 -0.57 29.22 10.29
CA GLY A 405 -0.62 30.48 9.53
C GLY A 405 0.71 30.88 8.88
N LEU A 406 1.73 30.00 8.92
CA LEU A 406 3.05 30.28 8.37
C LEU A 406 3.11 29.93 6.88
N LYS A 407 3.84 30.75 6.11
CA LYS A 407 3.97 30.58 4.67
C LYS A 407 5.02 29.52 4.35
N VAL A 408 4.64 28.49 3.58
CA VAL A 408 5.57 27.52 2.98
C VAL A 408 6.33 28.15 1.80
N ALA A 409 7.57 27.74 1.59
CA ALA A 409 8.30 28.01 0.36
C ALA A 409 7.82 27.07 -0.76
N ARG A 410 8.07 27.44 -2.02
CA ARG A 410 7.67 26.69 -3.23
C ARG A 410 8.70 26.93 -4.34
N GLY A 411 8.93 25.93 -5.18
CA GLY A 411 9.92 25.99 -6.25
C GLY A 411 11.37 25.82 -5.78
N GLU A 412 11.59 25.51 -4.50
CA GLU A 412 12.93 25.31 -3.93
C GLU A 412 13.67 24.13 -4.57
N THR A 413 14.98 24.27 -4.74
CA THR A 413 15.85 23.27 -5.37
C THR A 413 17.14 22.99 -4.59
N ARG A 414 17.31 23.61 -3.41
CA ARG A 414 18.48 23.43 -2.55
C ARG A 414 18.51 21.98 -2.02
N SER A 415 19.56 21.24 -2.36
CA SER A 415 19.75 19.82 -2.02
C SER A 415 21.21 19.55 -1.58
N PHE A 416 21.54 18.29 -1.31
CA PHE A 416 22.89 17.82 -0.98
C PHE A 416 23.85 17.86 -2.18
N GLY A 417 25.13 18.08 -1.89
CA GLY A 417 26.23 17.94 -2.85
C GLY A 417 26.88 16.55 -2.78
N PRO A 418 28.08 16.35 -3.37
CA PRO A 418 28.92 15.18 -3.08
C PRO A 418 29.24 15.06 -1.58
N GLN A 419 29.39 13.84 -1.07
CA GLN A 419 29.63 13.58 0.36
C GLN A 419 31.03 14.06 0.78
N GLY A 420 31.11 14.81 1.88
CA GLY A 420 32.38 15.23 2.48
C GLY A 420 33.06 14.11 3.30
N PRO A 421 34.39 14.22 3.54
CA PRO A 421 35.14 13.18 4.25
C PRO A 421 34.71 13.00 5.72
N GLU A 422 34.26 14.05 6.38
CA GLU A 422 33.74 13.96 7.76
C GLU A 422 32.39 13.27 7.82
N ALA A 423 31.50 13.55 6.85
CA ALA A 423 30.23 12.84 6.70
C ALA A 423 30.45 11.36 6.38
N ALA A 424 31.36 11.03 5.46
CA ALA A 424 31.72 9.65 5.16
C ALA A 424 32.21 8.90 6.42
N LYS A 425 33.12 9.51 7.20
CA LYS A 425 33.65 8.93 8.43
C LYS A 425 32.56 8.69 9.49
N PHE A 426 31.68 9.68 9.72
CA PHE A 426 30.57 9.53 10.66
C PHE A 426 29.59 8.45 10.20
N ALA A 427 29.15 8.52 8.95
CA ALA A 427 28.13 7.65 8.37
C ALA A 427 28.56 6.17 8.37
N GLN A 428 29.82 5.88 8.02
CA GLN A 428 30.39 4.53 8.05
C GLN A 428 30.47 3.97 9.49
N ALA A 429 30.89 4.78 10.46
CA ALA A 429 30.94 4.38 11.86
C ALA A 429 29.54 4.10 12.43
N ALA A 430 28.55 4.96 12.11
CA ALA A 430 27.15 4.77 12.48
C ALA A 430 26.56 3.48 11.88
N ALA A 431 26.77 3.24 10.59
CA ALA A 431 26.31 2.03 9.91
C ALA A 431 26.94 0.76 10.51
N ALA A 432 28.24 0.78 10.81
CA ALA A 432 28.91 -0.34 11.47
C ALA A 432 28.34 -0.61 12.88
N ALA A 433 28.14 0.43 13.69
CA ALA A 433 27.57 0.30 15.04
C ALA A 433 26.12 -0.24 15.00
N ILE A 434 25.29 0.24 14.08
CA ILE A 434 23.91 -0.24 13.90
C ILE A 434 23.89 -1.69 13.39
N THR A 435 24.75 -2.03 12.41
CA THR A 435 24.93 -3.41 11.92
C THR A 435 25.22 -4.36 13.09
N GLN A 436 26.18 -4.00 13.95
CA GLN A 436 26.57 -4.80 15.11
C GLN A 436 25.45 -4.91 16.15
N ARG A 437 24.83 -3.78 16.52
CA ARG A 437 23.79 -3.74 17.58
C ARG A 437 22.52 -4.49 17.21
N MET A 438 22.17 -4.57 15.93
CA MET A 438 20.96 -5.24 15.45
C MET A 438 21.21 -6.60 14.79
N GLY A 439 22.48 -6.99 14.59
CA GLY A 439 22.81 -8.22 13.85
C GLY A 439 22.34 -8.19 12.40
N ILE A 440 22.46 -7.04 11.72
CA ILE A 440 22.00 -6.88 10.32
C ILE A 440 22.80 -7.82 9.43
N LYS A 441 22.11 -8.73 8.73
CA LYS A 441 22.72 -9.73 7.86
C LYS A 441 23.34 -9.05 6.64
N LYS A 442 24.67 -9.02 6.56
CA LYS A 442 25.41 -8.65 5.36
C LYS A 442 25.76 -9.91 4.55
N ILE A 443 25.59 -9.84 3.23
CA ILE A 443 25.93 -10.91 2.29
C ILE A 443 26.78 -10.34 1.14
N ASP A 444 27.69 -11.16 0.63
CA ASP A 444 28.42 -10.85 -0.60
C ASP A 444 27.65 -11.39 -1.83
N ARG A 445 28.30 -11.39 -3.00
CA ARG A 445 27.70 -11.91 -4.23
C ARG A 445 27.49 -13.42 -4.21
N ALA A 446 28.34 -14.18 -3.50
CA ALA A 446 28.15 -15.63 -3.35
C ALA A 446 26.94 -15.93 -2.44
N GLY A 447 26.77 -15.18 -1.36
CA GLY A 447 25.62 -15.24 -0.48
C GLY A 447 24.30 -14.89 -1.18
N LEU A 448 24.29 -13.87 -2.04
CA LEU A 448 23.12 -13.59 -2.89
C LEU A 448 22.79 -14.77 -3.81
N ASN A 449 23.78 -15.32 -4.52
CA ASN A 449 23.56 -16.46 -5.42
C ASN A 449 23.03 -17.70 -4.68
N ALA A 450 23.52 -17.95 -3.46
CA ALA A 450 23.03 -19.03 -2.60
C ALA A 450 21.57 -18.79 -2.15
N LEU A 451 21.23 -17.56 -1.78
CA LEU A 451 19.88 -17.14 -1.41
C LEU A 451 18.90 -17.30 -2.58
N GLU A 452 19.31 -16.91 -3.80
CA GLU A 452 18.54 -17.10 -5.02
C GLU A 452 18.28 -18.58 -5.33
N ALA A 453 19.30 -19.42 -5.21
CA ALA A 453 19.19 -20.87 -5.40
C ALA A 453 18.25 -21.50 -4.36
N GLN A 454 18.32 -21.07 -3.09
CA GLN A 454 17.41 -21.52 -2.03
C GLN A 454 15.96 -21.12 -2.32
N LEU A 455 15.71 -19.83 -2.60
CA LEU A 455 14.36 -19.30 -2.80
C LEU A 455 13.67 -19.89 -4.05
N SER A 456 14.42 -20.18 -5.11
CA SER A 456 13.92 -20.82 -6.34
C SER A 456 13.22 -22.17 -6.12
N HIS A 457 13.52 -22.85 -5.01
CA HIS A 457 12.93 -24.12 -4.59
C HIS A 457 11.69 -23.96 -3.67
N GLY A 458 11.02 -22.81 -3.72
CA GLY A 458 9.77 -22.57 -2.99
C GLY A 458 9.93 -21.75 -1.71
N GLY A 459 11.01 -20.99 -1.57
CA GLY A 459 11.22 -20.08 -0.44
C GLY A 459 10.52 -18.72 -0.56
N GLY A 460 9.86 -18.44 -1.70
CA GLY A 460 9.11 -17.20 -1.95
C GLY A 460 9.89 -16.12 -2.70
N PRO A 461 9.29 -14.94 -2.92
CA PRO A 461 9.86 -13.89 -3.75
C PRO A 461 11.09 -13.22 -3.10
N LEU A 462 12.06 -12.91 -3.96
CA LEU A 462 13.24 -12.12 -3.64
C LEU A 462 13.11 -10.72 -4.25
N HIS A 463 13.07 -9.69 -3.42
CA HIS A 463 13.15 -8.30 -3.84
C HIS A 463 14.61 -7.82 -3.76
N ARG A 464 15.20 -7.48 -4.91
CA ARG A 464 16.53 -6.87 -5.01
C ARG A 464 16.35 -5.37 -5.22
N LEU A 465 16.73 -4.55 -4.24
CA LEU A 465 16.37 -3.13 -4.19
C LEU A 465 17.61 -2.24 -4.04
N ASP A 466 17.84 -1.36 -5.01
CA ASP A 466 18.83 -0.28 -4.92
C ASP A 466 18.19 0.91 -4.18
N VAL A 467 18.76 1.28 -3.03
CA VAL A 467 18.14 2.27 -2.12
C VAL A 467 18.73 3.67 -2.23
N ARG A 468 19.61 3.91 -3.20
CA ARG A 468 20.27 5.21 -3.43
C ARG A 468 19.31 6.26 -3.99
N ASP A 469 19.81 7.47 -4.16
CA ASP A 469 19.09 8.55 -4.86
C ASP A 469 18.67 8.15 -6.30
N PRO A 470 17.50 8.59 -6.82
CA PRO A 470 17.08 8.30 -8.20
C PRO A 470 18.12 8.67 -9.28
N ALA A 471 18.87 9.77 -9.11
CA ALA A 471 19.87 10.20 -10.08
C ALA A 471 21.10 9.28 -10.07
N GLU A 472 21.50 8.75 -8.90
CA GLU A 472 22.57 7.75 -8.78
C GLU A 472 22.18 6.41 -9.43
N TYR A 473 20.93 5.98 -9.28
CA TYR A 473 20.41 4.79 -9.95
C TYR A 473 20.36 4.97 -11.47
N ALA A 474 19.91 6.13 -11.94
CA ALA A 474 19.79 6.44 -13.37
C ALA A 474 21.15 6.53 -14.08
N GLN A 475 22.21 6.94 -13.38
CA GLN A 475 23.59 6.94 -13.89
C GLN A 475 24.17 5.52 -14.06
N GLY A 476 23.74 4.58 -13.20
CA GLY A 476 24.11 3.18 -13.31
C GLY A 476 23.79 2.39 -12.04
N HIS A 477 23.23 1.20 -12.20
CA HIS A 477 22.83 0.31 -11.10
C HIS A 477 23.14 -1.15 -11.45
N LEU A 478 23.11 -2.04 -10.45
CA LEU A 478 23.31 -3.48 -10.66
C LEU A 478 22.17 -4.09 -11.47
N GLU A 479 22.49 -4.92 -12.47
CA GLU A 479 21.46 -5.64 -13.22
C GLU A 479 20.61 -6.54 -12.30
N GLY A 480 19.28 -6.45 -12.46
CA GLY A 480 18.32 -7.18 -11.63
C GLY A 480 17.96 -6.50 -10.30
N PHE A 481 18.54 -5.33 -9.96
CA PHE A 481 18.12 -4.51 -8.82
C PHE A 481 17.17 -3.42 -9.30
N ARG A 482 15.98 -3.33 -8.67
CA ARG A 482 15.02 -2.23 -8.91
C ARG A 482 15.33 -1.06 -8.00
N HIS A 483 15.14 0.17 -8.49
CA HIS A 483 15.16 1.36 -7.65
C HIS A 483 14.05 1.40 -6.58
N ALA A 484 14.43 1.61 -5.32
CA ALA A 484 13.53 1.88 -4.21
C ALA A 484 14.26 2.74 -3.17
N ALA A 485 14.46 4.04 -3.47
CA ALA A 485 15.13 5.00 -2.59
C ALA A 485 14.73 4.83 -1.12
N GLY A 486 15.72 4.62 -0.23
CA GLY A 486 15.49 3.97 1.06
C GLY A 486 14.45 4.65 1.96
N GLY A 487 14.40 5.99 1.95
CA GLY A 487 13.37 6.74 2.68
C GLY A 487 11.95 6.47 2.18
N GLN A 488 11.76 6.27 0.87
CA GLN A 488 10.48 5.90 0.28
C GLN A 488 10.16 4.42 0.49
N LEU A 489 11.15 3.53 0.46
CA LEU A 489 10.97 2.12 0.80
C LEU A 489 10.49 1.92 2.25
N VAL A 490 10.96 2.73 3.20
CA VAL A 490 10.45 2.74 4.58
C VAL A 490 9.08 3.41 4.67
N GLN A 491 8.85 4.54 3.99
CA GLN A 491 7.58 5.28 4.02
C GLN A 491 6.41 4.53 3.37
N ALA A 492 6.67 3.71 2.35
CA ALA A 492 5.66 3.11 1.48
C ALA A 492 6.05 1.68 1.07
N THR A 493 6.41 0.84 2.05
CA THR A 493 6.97 -0.50 1.77
C THR A 493 6.02 -1.37 0.92
N ASP A 494 4.70 -1.18 1.09
CA ASP A 494 3.62 -1.80 0.32
C ASP A 494 3.61 -1.43 -1.17
N GLN A 495 4.25 -0.33 -1.58
CA GLN A 495 4.43 0.01 -3.00
C GLN A 495 5.57 -0.77 -3.66
N TYR A 496 6.45 -1.41 -2.88
CA TYR A 496 7.63 -2.11 -3.36
C TYR A 496 7.59 -3.62 -3.10
N VAL A 497 7.08 -4.06 -1.94
CA VAL A 497 7.12 -5.47 -1.49
C VAL A 497 5.70 -5.93 -1.20
N GLY A 498 5.08 -6.64 -2.15
CA GLY A 498 3.67 -7.02 -2.07
C GLY A 498 3.38 -8.31 -1.30
N ALA A 499 4.38 -9.18 -1.09
CA ALA A 499 4.25 -10.38 -0.29
C ALA A 499 4.78 -10.17 1.13
N ARG A 500 3.97 -10.46 2.16
CA ARG A 500 4.41 -10.39 3.55
C ARG A 500 5.47 -11.46 3.81
N ASN A 501 6.44 -11.16 4.66
CA ASN A 501 7.57 -12.03 5.00
C ASN A 501 8.49 -12.40 3.81
N ALA A 502 8.34 -11.73 2.65
CA ALA A 502 9.25 -11.87 1.51
C ALA A 502 10.71 -11.54 1.87
N THR A 503 11.64 -12.09 1.09
CA THR A 503 13.06 -11.82 1.25
C THR A 503 13.43 -10.52 0.54
N ILE A 504 14.19 -9.66 1.22
CA ILE A 504 14.62 -8.35 0.71
C ILE A 504 16.15 -8.28 0.76
N VAL A 505 16.78 -7.96 -0.37
CA VAL A 505 18.21 -7.65 -0.44
C VAL A 505 18.35 -6.20 -0.89
N LEU A 506 18.92 -5.37 -0.01
CA LEU A 506 19.19 -3.96 -0.26
C LEU A 506 20.61 -3.75 -0.77
N HIS A 507 20.79 -2.82 -1.70
CA HIS A 507 22.09 -2.43 -2.24
C HIS A 507 22.27 -0.92 -2.25
N ASP A 508 23.49 -0.49 -1.98
CA ASP A 508 24.04 0.84 -2.18
C ASP A 508 25.53 0.71 -2.57
N ASN A 509 26.25 1.81 -2.75
CA ASN A 509 27.69 1.82 -3.07
C ASN A 509 28.58 2.17 -1.86
N ASP A 510 27.98 2.48 -0.71
CA ASP A 510 28.63 3.08 0.47
C ASP A 510 28.47 2.26 1.77
N GLY A 511 27.53 1.33 1.83
CA GLY A 511 27.22 0.48 2.98
C GLY A 511 26.43 1.17 4.09
N VAL A 512 26.04 2.45 3.95
CA VAL A 512 25.29 3.23 4.94
C VAL A 512 23.81 3.22 4.63
N ARG A 513 23.41 3.62 3.42
CA ARG A 513 22.01 3.85 3.04
C ARG A 513 21.18 2.56 3.09
N ALA A 514 21.74 1.45 2.61
CA ALA A 514 21.19 0.11 2.71
C ALA A 514 21.12 -0.36 4.16
N THR A 515 22.14 -0.10 4.98
CA THR A 515 22.15 -0.44 6.40
C THR A 515 21.09 0.33 7.19
N MET A 516 20.95 1.64 6.97
CA MET A 516 19.94 2.48 7.61
C MET A 516 18.50 2.13 7.16
N THR A 517 18.35 1.68 5.92
CA THR A 517 17.06 1.20 5.41
C THR A 517 16.71 -0.18 6.00
N ALA A 518 17.66 -1.10 6.05
CA ALA A 518 17.49 -2.42 6.69
C ALA A 518 17.18 -2.29 8.19
N HIS A 519 17.84 -1.37 8.89
CA HIS A 519 17.56 -1.00 10.28
C HIS A 519 16.07 -0.74 10.51
N TRP A 520 15.38 -0.02 9.62
CA TRP A 520 13.94 0.22 9.76
C TRP A 520 13.07 -0.95 9.31
N LEU A 521 13.37 -1.60 8.18
CA LEU A 521 12.59 -2.74 7.68
C LEU A 521 12.57 -3.90 8.68
N LEU A 522 13.69 -4.19 9.35
CA LEU A 522 13.78 -5.20 10.40
C LEU A 522 12.86 -4.88 11.60
N GLN A 523 12.79 -3.61 12.02
CA GLN A 523 11.89 -3.16 13.09
C GLN A 523 10.41 -3.20 12.67
N MET A 524 10.12 -3.03 11.38
CA MET A 524 8.79 -3.24 10.78
C MET A 524 8.44 -4.74 10.58
N GLY A 525 9.30 -5.65 11.05
CA GLY A 525 9.09 -7.09 11.02
C GLY A 525 9.46 -7.78 9.70
N TRP A 526 10.16 -7.10 8.78
CA TRP A 526 10.73 -7.71 7.57
C TRP A 526 12.03 -8.46 7.91
N LYS A 527 11.89 -9.58 8.64
CA LYS A 527 13.01 -10.32 9.26
C LYS A 527 14.06 -10.85 8.26
N GLU A 528 13.63 -11.15 7.03
CA GLU A 528 14.49 -11.60 5.94
C GLU A 528 14.97 -10.42 5.08
N THR A 529 15.44 -9.36 5.74
CA THR A 529 16.14 -8.24 5.11
C THR A 529 17.66 -8.40 5.23
N TYR A 530 18.35 -8.26 4.11
CA TYR A 530 19.79 -8.42 3.95
C TYR A 530 20.38 -7.17 3.30
N VAL A 531 21.64 -6.86 3.60
CA VAL A 531 22.43 -5.83 2.90
C VAL A 531 23.48 -6.52 2.04
N LEU A 532 23.51 -6.19 0.74
CA LEU A 532 24.51 -6.66 -0.19
C LEU A 532 25.79 -5.81 -0.04
N ASP A 533 26.84 -6.41 0.52
CA ASP A 533 28.18 -5.82 0.60
C ASP A 533 28.93 -6.13 -0.71
N HIS A 534 28.61 -5.36 -1.76
CA HIS A 534 29.22 -5.49 -3.08
C HIS A 534 29.43 -4.12 -3.74
N LYS A 535 30.67 -3.83 -4.11
CA LYS A 535 31.02 -2.63 -4.88
C LYS A 535 31.08 -2.98 -6.37
N PRO A 536 30.09 -2.57 -7.18
CA PRO A 536 30.02 -2.96 -8.59
C PRO A 536 31.19 -2.39 -9.40
N SER A 537 31.76 -3.23 -10.26
CA SER A 537 32.61 -2.78 -11.35
C SER A 537 31.78 -2.09 -12.45
N ALA A 538 32.41 -1.26 -13.28
CA ALA A 538 31.73 -0.58 -14.39
C ALA A 538 31.04 -1.54 -15.38
N SER A 539 31.55 -2.78 -15.52
CA SER A 539 30.97 -3.85 -16.34
C SER A 539 29.72 -4.52 -15.74
N GLU A 540 29.44 -4.32 -14.45
CA GLU A 540 28.23 -4.84 -13.78
C GLU A 540 27.10 -3.81 -13.71
N LEU A 541 27.39 -2.56 -14.07
CA LEU A 541 26.42 -1.48 -14.08
C LEU A 541 25.62 -1.47 -15.40
N THR A 542 24.32 -1.21 -15.27
CA THR A 542 23.38 -1.04 -16.37
C THR A 542 22.55 0.22 -16.16
N THR A 543 22.02 0.75 -17.27
CA THR A 543 21.04 1.84 -17.30
C THR A 543 19.71 1.39 -17.92
N LYS A 544 19.56 0.08 -18.21
CA LYS A 544 18.31 -0.51 -18.71
C LYS A 544 17.17 -0.26 -17.72
N ALA A 545 16.01 0.17 -18.21
CA ALA A 545 14.82 0.28 -17.39
C ALA A 545 14.37 -1.09 -16.86
N GLU A 546 13.74 -1.10 -15.69
CA GLU A 546 13.13 -2.33 -15.13
C GLU A 546 12.05 -2.89 -16.07
N PRO A 547 11.98 -4.21 -16.28
CA PRO A 547 10.86 -4.82 -16.98
C PRO A 547 9.54 -4.60 -16.24
N ARG A 548 8.59 -3.88 -16.85
CA ARG A 548 7.24 -3.65 -16.27
C ARG A 548 6.33 -4.88 -16.27
N PHE A 549 6.69 -5.92 -17.03
CA PHE A 549 5.87 -7.12 -17.23
C PHE A 549 6.71 -8.40 -17.19
N PRO A 550 6.10 -9.56 -16.83
CA PRO A 550 6.78 -10.86 -16.87
C PRO A 550 7.28 -11.20 -18.28
N LYS A 551 8.41 -11.91 -18.37
CA LYS A 551 9.03 -12.30 -19.63
C LYS A 551 8.07 -13.09 -20.52
N GLY A 552 7.78 -12.57 -21.71
CA GLY A 552 6.90 -13.20 -22.70
C GLY A 552 5.44 -12.74 -22.65
N PHE A 553 5.04 -11.92 -21.67
CA PHE A 553 3.80 -11.17 -21.74
C PHE A 553 3.82 -10.24 -22.95
N LYS A 554 2.66 -10.07 -23.61
CA LYS A 554 2.49 -9.20 -24.77
C LYS A 554 1.32 -8.27 -24.52
N LEU A 555 1.59 -6.97 -24.55
CA LEU A 555 0.54 -5.95 -24.54
C LEU A 555 -0.40 -6.15 -25.75
N PRO A 556 -1.71 -5.89 -25.60
CA PRO A 556 -2.61 -5.84 -26.75
C PRO A 556 -2.18 -4.76 -27.74
N THR A 557 -2.40 -5.01 -29.03
CA THR A 557 -2.09 -4.06 -30.12
C THR A 557 -3.39 -3.59 -30.79
N PRO A 558 -4.20 -2.74 -30.14
CA PRO A 558 -5.43 -2.21 -30.75
C PRO A 558 -5.11 -1.27 -31.91
N LYS A 559 -6.15 -0.90 -32.68
CA LYS A 559 -6.04 0.18 -33.67
C LYS A 559 -5.71 1.49 -32.96
N THR A 560 -4.93 2.34 -33.62
CA THR A 560 -4.58 3.67 -33.14
C THR A 560 -5.26 4.76 -33.96
N VAL A 561 -5.50 5.92 -33.36
CA VAL A 561 -5.86 7.17 -34.05
C VAL A 561 -4.80 8.24 -33.75
N SER A 562 -4.57 9.16 -34.70
CA SER A 562 -3.73 10.33 -34.41
C SER A 562 -4.51 11.34 -33.55
N PRO A 563 -3.82 12.26 -32.86
CA PRO A 563 -4.47 13.37 -32.16
C PRO A 563 -5.35 14.28 -33.03
N LYS A 564 -5.23 14.22 -34.37
CA LYS A 564 -6.05 14.99 -35.31
C LYS A 564 -7.30 14.24 -35.81
N ASP A 565 -7.40 12.93 -35.58
CA ASP A 565 -8.43 12.06 -36.17
C ASP A 565 -9.46 11.56 -35.14
N ILE A 566 -9.66 12.35 -34.07
CA ILE A 566 -10.48 12.01 -32.89
C ILE A 566 -11.95 12.44 -33.02
N ASP A 567 -12.28 13.30 -34.00
CA ASP A 567 -13.62 13.86 -34.19
C ASP A 567 -14.70 12.77 -34.40
N GLY A 568 -15.85 12.97 -33.75
CA GLY A 568 -16.99 12.04 -33.80
C GLY A 568 -16.80 10.73 -33.03
N ALA A 569 -15.75 10.62 -32.21
CA ALA A 569 -15.56 9.52 -31.26
C ALA A 569 -16.20 9.80 -29.89
N LEU A 570 -16.61 8.74 -29.20
CA LEU A 570 -16.69 8.74 -27.74
C LEU A 570 -15.25 8.64 -27.21
N VAL A 571 -14.74 9.73 -26.64
CA VAL A 571 -13.39 9.78 -26.06
C VAL A 571 -13.48 9.45 -24.56
N ILE A 572 -12.68 8.48 -24.12
CA ILE A 572 -12.65 8.01 -22.73
C ILE A 572 -11.20 8.11 -22.21
N ASP A 573 -10.99 8.93 -21.20
CA ASP A 573 -9.70 9.08 -20.51
C ASP A 573 -9.61 8.11 -19.32
N LEU A 574 -8.55 7.31 -19.33
CA LEU A 574 -8.19 6.29 -18.34
C LEU A 574 -6.90 6.66 -17.58
N ASP A 575 -6.46 7.92 -17.62
CA ASP A 575 -5.49 8.46 -16.67
C ASP A 575 -6.11 8.54 -15.24
N THR A 576 -5.47 9.24 -14.30
CA THR A 576 -6.06 9.44 -12.96
C THR A 576 -7.05 10.60 -12.96
N SER A 577 -8.05 10.61 -12.07
CA SER A 577 -9.02 11.72 -11.96
C SER A 577 -8.31 13.05 -11.66
N LEU A 578 -7.25 13.03 -10.86
CA LEU A 578 -6.35 14.18 -10.63
C LEU A 578 -5.73 14.70 -11.94
N ARG A 579 -5.22 13.82 -12.80
CA ARG A 579 -4.58 14.23 -14.06
C ARG A 579 -5.60 14.65 -15.12
N TYR A 580 -6.74 13.97 -15.20
CA TYR A 580 -7.89 14.42 -15.99
C TYR A 580 -8.30 15.83 -15.57
N ARG A 581 -8.53 16.07 -14.29
CA ARG A 581 -8.85 17.39 -13.71
C ARG A 581 -7.80 18.45 -14.06
N ASP A 582 -6.53 18.09 -14.08
CA ASP A 582 -5.43 19.02 -14.35
C ASP A 582 -5.17 19.23 -15.85
N GLY A 583 -5.65 18.33 -16.72
CA GLY A 583 -5.74 18.54 -18.17
C GLY A 583 -6.04 17.27 -18.98
N HIS A 584 -7.16 17.27 -19.72
CA HIS A 584 -7.61 16.16 -20.58
C HIS A 584 -7.90 16.61 -22.02
N VAL A 585 -8.13 15.64 -22.92
CA VAL A 585 -8.67 15.92 -24.28
C VAL A 585 -10.04 16.60 -24.11
N PRO A 586 -10.33 17.73 -24.78
CA PRO A 586 -11.63 18.37 -24.70
C PRO A 586 -12.78 17.40 -25.01
N SER A 587 -13.87 17.51 -24.25
CA SER A 587 -15.04 16.65 -24.32
C SER A 587 -14.82 15.16 -23.95
N ALA A 588 -13.64 14.74 -23.50
CA ALA A 588 -13.41 13.38 -23.04
C ALA A 588 -14.13 13.08 -21.72
N TRP A 589 -14.59 11.83 -21.57
CA TRP A 589 -15.12 11.29 -20.32
C TRP A 589 -14.01 10.69 -19.48
N PHE A 590 -13.92 11.04 -18.20
CA PHE A 590 -13.15 10.26 -17.24
C PHE A 590 -13.88 8.95 -16.92
N ALA A 591 -13.19 7.82 -16.97
CA ALA A 591 -13.71 6.53 -16.52
C ALA A 591 -12.64 5.66 -15.83
N VAL A 592 -13.06 4.87 -14.85
CA VAL A 592 -12.24 3.87 -14.19
C VAL A 592 -12.23 2.60 -15.03
N ARG A 593 -11.04 2.09 -15.39
CA ARG A 593 -10.91 0.90 -16.26
C ARG A 593 -11.70 -0.30 -15.73
N ALA A 594 -11.68 -0.53 -14.41
CA ALA A 594 -12.45 -1.60 -13.78
C ALA A 594 -13.96 -1.53 -14.10
N ASN A 595 -14.51 -0.34 -14.35
CA ASN A 595 -15.95 -0.10 -14.51
C ASN A 595 -16.42 -0.03 -15.97
N LEU A 596 -15.54 -0.14 -16.97
CA LEU A 596 -15.86 0.07 -18.39
C LEU A 596 -17.02 -0.80 -18.93
N GLY A 597 -17.21 -2.01 -18.38
CA GLY A 597 -18.34 -2.87 -18.73
C GLY A 597 -19.71 -2.27 -18.38
N ARG A 598 -19.78 -1.38 -17.38
CA ARG A 598 -20.97 -0.59 -17.03
C ARG A 598 -20.95 0.77 -17.73
N THR A 599 -19.84 1.50 -17.63
CA THR A 599 -19.82 2.92 -18.02
C THR A 599 -19.85 3.16 -19.53
N ILE A 600 -19.32 2.26 -20.37
CA ILE A 600 -19.38 2.43 -21.83
C ILE A 600 -20.84 2.42 -22.34
N PRO A 601 -21.69 1.44 -22.00
CA PRO A 601 -23.12 1.48 -22.33
C PRO A 601 -23.86 2.72 -21.81
N GLU A 602 -23.47 3.27 -20.66
CA GLU A 602 -24.06 4.49 -20.09
C GLU A 602 -23.62 5.76 -20.84
N MET A 603 -22.36 5.84 -21.26
CA MET A 603 -21.83 6.94 -22.07
C MET A 603 -22.38 6.91 -23.50
N LEU A 604 -22.52 5.73 -24.12
CA LEU A 604 -23.08 5.58 -25.48
C LEU A 604 -24.54 6.04 -25.57
N LYS A 605 -25.35 5.80 -24.52
CA LYS A 605 -26.72 6.35 -24.44
C LYS A 605 -26.76 7.88 -24.42
N GLN A 606 -25.72 8.52 -23.88
CA GLN A 606 -25.60 9.98 -23.81
C GLN A 606 -24.94 10.59 -25.06
N GLN A 607 -24.25 9.77 -25.88
CA GLN A 607 -23.61 10.17 -27.13
C GLN A 607 -23.94 9.19 -28.27
N PRO A 608 -25.22 9.00 -28.64
CA PRO A 608 -25.66 8.02 -29.63
C PRO A 608 -25.11 8.28 -31.05
N GLN A 609 -24.60 9.48 -31.32
CA GLN A 609 -23.94 9.86 -32.56
C GLN A 609 -22.48 9.37 -32.68
N ALA A 610 -21.90 8.76 -31.63
CA ALA A 610 -20.53 8.30 -31.63
C ALA A 610 -20.31 7.15 -32.63
N LYS A 611 -19.34 7.30 -33.53
CA LYS A 611 -19.05 6.31 -34.60
C LYS A 611 -17.90 5.35 -34.26
N ARG A 612 -17.20 5.60 -33.15
CA ARG A 612 -16.07 4.83 -32.62
C ARG A 612 -15.85 5.20 -31.16
N ILE A 613 -15.09 4.38 -30.44
CA ILE A 613 -14.56 4.73 -29.11
C ILE A 613 -13.05 4.96 -29.23
N VAL A 614 -12.54 6.02 -28.60
CA VAL A 614 -11.11 6.31 -28.50
C VAL A 614 -10.71 6.34 -27.03
N LEU A 615 -9.88 5.39 -26.61
CA LEU A 615 -9.32 5.35 -25.26
C LEU A 615 -8.04 6.19 -25.18
N VAL A 616 -7.91 6.94 -24.09
CA VAL A 616 -6.77 7.78 -23.76
C VAL A 616 -6.16 7.33 -22.43
N SER A 617 -4.85 7.41 -22.31
CA SER A 617 -4.08 7.27 -21.07
C SER A 617 -2.77 8.07 -21.23
N PRO A 618 -1.88 8.19 -20.22
CA PRO A 618 -0.68 9.05 -20.31
C PRO A 618 0.17 8.80 -21.57
N ASP A 619 0.42 7.53 -21.85
CA ASP A 619 1.37 6.98 -22.83
C ASP A 619 0.71 6.00 -23.82
N GLY A 620 -0.58 5.69 -23.61
CA GLY A 620 -1.33 4.67 -24.34
C GLY A 620 -1.24 3.24 -23.77
N GLU A 621 -0.43 2.97 -22.75
CA GLU A 621 -0.24 1.59 -22.22
C GLU A 621 -1.52 1.04 -21.58
N ILE A 622 -2.13 1.80 -20.67
CA ILE A 622 -3.38 1.40 -20.01
C ILE A 622 -4.54 1.40 -21.01
N ALA A 623 -4.56 2.35 -21.96
CA ALA A 623 -5.53 2.34 -23.05
C ALA A 623 -5.42 1.04 -23.89
N ALA A 624 -4.21 0.55 -24.16
CA ALA A 624 -3.99 -0.71 -24.85
C ALA A 624 -4.47 -1.92 -24.04
N LEU A 625 -4.18 -1.97 -22.73
CA LEU A 625 -4.66 -3.01 -21.82
C LEU A 625 -6.20 -3.03 -21.69
N ALA A 626 -6.83 -1.85 -21.68
CA ALA A 626 -8.28 -1.68 -21.59
C ALA A 626 -9.03 -1.95 -22.90
N ALA A 627 -8.38 -1.82 -24.07
CA ALA A 627 -9.06 -1.92 -25.37
C ALA A 627 -9.86 -3.23 -25.59
N PRO A 628 -9.40 -4.43 -25.18
CA PRO A 628 -10.20 -5.66 -25.29
C PRO A 628 -11.43 -5.68 -24.38
N GLU A 629 -11.37 -5.00 -23.22
CA GLU A 629 -12.48 -4.88 -22.26
C GLU A 629 -13.50 -3.86 -22.78
N ALA A 630 -13.03 -2.71 -23.27
CA ALA A 630 -13.87 -1.72 -23.93
C ALA A 630 -14.56 -2.29 -25.18
N GLN A 631 -13.88 -3.10 -25.99
CA GLN A 631 -14.45 -3.67 -27.22
C GLN A 631 -15.58 -4.67 -26.94
N GLN A 632 -15.60 -5.31 -25.76
CA GLN A 632 -16.73 -6.14 -25.31
C GLN A 632 -17.95 -5.30 -24.90
N ALA A 633 -17.75 -4.06 -24.45
CA ALA A 633 -18.79 -3.16 -23.98
C ALA A 633 -19.26 -2.13 -25.04
N ALA A 634 -18.59 -2.07 -26.20
CA ALA A 634 -18.74 -1.03 -27.21
C ALA A 634 -19.99 -1.11 -28.11
N ASP A 635 -20.91 -2.06 -27.88
CA ASP A 635 -22.11 -2.30 -28.71
C ASP A 635 -21.82 -2.36 -30.22
N GLY A 636 -20.77 -3.12 -30.60
CA GLY A 636 -20.33 -3.28 -31.98
C GLY A 636 -19.51 -2.11 -32.56
N LEU A 637 -19.39 -0.97 -31.87
CA LEU A 637 -18.55 0.13 -32.32
C LEU A 637 -17.05 -0.24 -32.31
N PRO A 638 -16.25 0.28 -33.26
CA PRO A 638 -14.82 0.04 -33.28
C PRO A 638 -14.12 0.80 -32.14
N VAL A 639 -13.29 0.09 -31.37
CA VAL A 639 -12.41 0.69 -30.36
C VAL A 639 -11.01 0.95 -30.95
N ALA A 640 -10.49 2.14 -30.68
CA ALA A 640 -9.11 2.53 -30.93
C ALA A 640 -8.49 3.20 -29.68
N ILE A 641 -7.18 3.42 -29.70
CA ILE A 641 -6.47 4.20 -28.68
C ILE A 641 -5.81 5.44 -29.31
N LEU A 642 -5.64 6.51 -28.53
CA LEU A 642 -4.87 7.68 -28.94
C LEU A 642 -3.37 7.32 -29.03
N ALA A 643 -2.78 7.47 -30.22
CA ALA A 643 -1.37 7.15 -30.45
C ALA A 643 -0.46 8.04 -29.57
N GLY A 644 0.33 7.43 -28.68
CA GLY A 644 1.19 8.14 -27.72
C GLY A 644 0.44 8.85 -26.58
N GLY A 645 -0.86 8.62 -26.45
CA GLY A 645 -1.68 9.05 -25.31
C GLY A 645 -1.75 10.57 -25.09
N MET A 646 -2.04 10.94 -23.85
CA MET A 646 -2.14 12.33 -23.40
C MET A 646 -0.81 13.10 -23.46
N LYS A 647 0.33 12.39 -23.54
CA LYS A 647 1.63 13.00 -23.85
C LYS A 647 1.66 13.52 -25.28
N ALA A 648 1.34 12.68 -26.27
CA ALA A 648 1.36 13.09 -27.68
C ALA A 648 0.36 14.21 -28.00
N TRP A 649 -0.79 14.26 -27.30
CA TRP A 649 -1.72 15.38 -27.36
C TRP A 649 -1.09 16.72 -26.95
N ARG A 650 -0.36 16.73 -25.83
CA ARG A 650 0.37 17.90 -25.31
C ARG A 650 1.53 18.29 -26.22
N ASP A 651 2.33 17.32 -26.65
CA ASP A 651 3.47 17.55 -27.56
C ASP A 651 3.01 18.17 -28.90
N ALA A 652 1.78 17.88 -29.34
CA ALA A 652 1.17 18.44 -30.55
C ALA A 652 0.58 19.86 -30.35
N GLY A 653 0.62 20.43 -29.14
CA GLY A 653 0.10 21.77 -28.85
C GLY A 653 -1.43 21.90 -28.97
N LEU A 654 -2.17 20.78 -28.85
CA LEU A 654 -3.62 20.77 -29.02
C LEU A 654 -4.36 21.32 -27.78
N PRO A 655 -5.60 21.84 -27.94
CA PRO A 655 -6.37 22.40 -26.83
C PRO A 655 -6.58 21.40 -25.69
N ILE A 656 -6.63 21.89 -24.45
CA ILE A 656 -6.79 21.07 -23.24
C ILE A 656 -7.98 21.60 -22.44
N GLU A 657 -8.83 20.70 -21.96
CA GLU A 657 -9.91 21.00 -21.02
C GLU A 657 -9.47 20.65 -19.58
N THR A 658 -10.00 21.34 -18.57
CA THR A 658 -9.62 21.16 -17.16
C THR A 658 -10.83 21.13 -16.25
N GLY A 659 -10.68 20.54 -15.07
CA GLY A 659 -11.76 20.28 -14.11
C GLY A 659 -12.41 18.91 -14.27
N HIS A 660 -13.34 18.58 -13.38
CA HIS A 660 -14.15 17.36 -13.46
C HIS A 660 -15.37 17.63 -14.37
N THR A 661 -15.17 17.63 -15.70
CA THR A 661 -16.20 18.09 -16.66
C THR A 661 -17.17 16.98 -17.07
N ARG A 662 -16.69 15.77 -17.38
CA ARG A 662 -17.49 14.60 -17.74
C ARG A 662 -17.03 13.35 -17.01
N MET A 663 -17.61 13.10 -15.84
CA MET A 663 -17.26 11.98 -14.97
C MET A 663 -18.23 10.81 -15.20
N ALA A 664 -17.77 9.72 -15.81
CA ALA A 664 -18.54 8.47 -15.90
C ALA A 664 -18.42 7.63 -14.60
N ASP A 665 -17.37 7.88 -13.83
CA ASP A 665 -17.11 7.32 -12.51
C ASP A 665 -16.74 8.45 -11.53
N PRO A 666 -17.01 8.29 -10.22
CA PRO A 666 -16.52 9.23 -9.21
C PRO A 666 -14.97 9.20 -9.13
N PRO A 667 -14.32 10.27 -8.62
CA PRO A 667 -12.87 10.36 -8.51
C PRO A 667 -12.32 9.54 -7.33
N THR A 668 -12.55 8.21 -7.36
CA THR A 668 -12.11 7.24 -6.34
C THR A 668 -10.98 6.34 -6.84
N ASP A 669 -10.42 6.63 -8.00
CA ASP A 669 -9.33 5.87 -8.65
C ASP A 669 -7.98 5.96 -7.90
N VAL A 670 -7.72 7.11 -7.27
CA VAL A 670 -6.48 7.42 -6.54
C VAL A 670 -6.76 7.98 -5.16
N TRP A 671 -5.80 7.86 -4.24
CA TRP A 671 -5.87 8.58 -2.97
C TRP A 671 -5.57 10.07 -3.17
N TYR A 672 -6.53 10.94 -2.81
CA TYR A 672 -6.33 12.39 -2.77
C TYR A 672 -5.62 12.78 -1.47
N ARG A 673 -4.43 13.38 -1.57
CA ARG A 673 -3.70 13.93 -0.43
C ARG A 673 -4.40 15.21 0.06
N PRO A 674 -4.23 15.64 1.32
CA PRO A 674 -4.89 16.84 1.85
C PRO A 674 -4.72 18.11 0.99
N TYR A 675 -3.57 18.26 0.33
CA TYR A 675 -3.24 19.38 -0.56
C TYR A 675 -3.57 19.15 -2.04
N ASP A 676 -4.18 18.01 -2.41
CA ASP A 676 -4.75 17.80 -3.74
C ASP A 676 -6.18 18.37 -3.86
N PHE A 677 -6.85 18.65 -2.73
CA PHE A 677 -8.17 19.27 -2.69
C PHE A 677 -8.12 20.75 -3.09
N LYS A 678 -9.19 21.25 -3.73
CA LYS A 678 -9.32 22.68 -4.11
C LYS A 678 -10.06 23.53 -3.07
N GLN A 679 -10.73 22.89 -2.12
CA GLN A 679 -11.53 23.48 -1.04
C GLN A 679 -11.28 22.64 0.23
N ASP A 680 -11.57 23.18 1.41
CA ASP A 680 -11.46 22.52 2.71
C ASP A 680 -10.09 21.86 3.03
N VAL A 681 -9.04 22.34 2.37
CA VAL A 681 -7.66 21.84 2.48
C VAL A 681 -7.18 21.76 3.93
N GLU A 682 -7.44 22.79 4.74
CA GLU A 682 -7.05 22.76 6.15
C GLU A 682 -7.83 21.72 6.98
N ALA A 683 -9.10 21.47 6.65
CA ALA A 683 -9.89 20.44 7.32
C ALA A 683 -9.36 19.04 6.97
N ALA A 684 -9.04 18.81 5.70
CA ALA A 684 -8.38 17.58 5.25
C ALA A 684 -6.99 17.40 5.89
N MET A 685 -6.22 18.48 6.10
CA MET A 685 -4.93 18.43 6.80
C MET A 685 -5.10 18.07 8.28
N ARG A 686 -6.05 18.68 8.98
CA ARG A 686 -6.36 18.36 10.39
C ARG A 686 -6.80 16.90 10.53
N GLN A 687 -7.78 16.46 9.73
CA GLN A 687 -8.26 15.08 9.69
C GLN A 687 -7.12 14.07 9.43
N TYR A 688 -6.19 14.38 8.53
CA TYR A 688 -5.04 13.52 8.24
C TYR A 688 -4.10 13.41 9.45
N LEU A 689 -3.81 14.52 10.13
CA LEU A 689 -2.90 14.53 11.29
C LEU A 689 -3.52 13.83 12.50
N ASP A 690 -4.82 14.04 12.75
CA ASP A 690 -5.57 13.36 13.81
C ASP A 690 -5.60 11.84 13.55
N TRP A 691 -5.83 11.44 12.29
CA TRP A 691 -5.79 10.05 11.86
C TRP A 691 -4.42 9.39 12.09
N GLU A 692 -3.30 10.05 11.77
CA GLU A 692 -1.96 9.48 12.00
C GLU A 692 -1.76 9.13 13.49
N VAL A 693 -2.11 10.05 14.41
CA VAL A 693 -1.95 9.86 15.86
C VAL A 693 -2.77 8.67 16.40
N ASP A 694 -3.99 8.47 15.89
CA ASP A 694 -4.89 7.39 16.32
C ASP A 694 -4.48 5.98 15.80
N LEU A 695 -3.48 5.86 14.91
CA LEU A 695 -3.00 4.58 14.41
C LEU A 695 -2.39 3.68 15.50
N VAL A 696 -1.71 4.25 16.50
CA VAL A 696 -1.03 3.49 17.56
C VAL A 696 -1.99 2.60 18.38
N PRO A 697 -3.09 3.13 18.96
CA PRO A 697 -4.08 2.29 19.62
C PRO A 697 -4.82 1.37 18.66
N GLN A 698 -4.96 1.73 17.37
CA GLN A 698 -5.62 0.87 16.39
C GLN A 698 -4.80 -0.38 16.04
N VAL A 699 -3.50 -0.23 15.73
CA VAL A 699 -2.58 -1.36 15.48
C VAL A 699 -2.51 -2.30 16.68
N LYS A 700 -2.55 -1.76 17.90
CA LYS A 700 -2.60 -2.56 19.14
C LYS A 700 -3.89 -3.40 19.26
N ARG A 701 -5.03 -2.96 18.71
CA ARG A 701 -6.28 -3.74 18.66
C ARG A 701 -6.27 -4.79 17.56
N ASP A 702 -5.71 -4.47 16.38
CA ASP A 702 -5.57 -5.41 15.27
C ASP A 702 -4.68 -6.62 15.64
N GLY A 703 -3.54 -6.34 16.26
CA GLY A 703 -2.63 -7.35 16.80
C GLY A 703 -2.05 -8.32 15.75
N SER A 704 -1.96 -7.93 14.48
CA SER A 704 -1.12 -8.63 13.47
C SER A 704 0.25 -7.99 13.27
N ALA A 705 0.47 -6.74 13.71
CA ALA A 705 1.77 -6.10 13.58
C ALA A 705 2.81 -6.65 14.57
N THR A 706 4.03 -6.85 14.08
CA THR A 706 5.17 -7.39 14.84
C THR A 706 6.28 -6.35 15.01
N PHE A 707 5.90 -5.08 15.16
CA PHE A 707 6.82 -3.96 15.29
C PHE A 707 7.72 -4.10 16.52
N ALA A 708 9.01 -3.86 16.35
CA ALA A 708 10.03 -4.00 17.39
C ALA A 708 10.96 -2.78 17.37
N VAL A 709 10.59 -1.72 18.09
CA VAL A 709 11.34 -0.44 18.09
C VAL A 709 12.72 -0.60 18.75
N PHE A 710 13.75 -0.19 18.01
CA PHE A 710 15.12 -0.14 18.49
C PHE A 710 15.29 0.94 19.57
N LYS A 711 15.88 0.54 20.70
CA LYS A 711 16.26 1.42 21.81
C LYS A 711 17.74 1.75 21.74
N ARG A 712 18.07 3.04 21.87
CA ARG A 712 19.47 3.51 21.93
C ARG A 712 20.13 3.13 23.24
#